data_AF-A0ABD3PQK0-F1
#
_entry.id   AF-A0ABD3PQK0-F1
#
_cell.length_a   1.000
_cell.length_b   1.000
_cell.length_c   1.000
_cell.angle_alpha   90.00
_cell.angle_beta   90.00
_cell.angle_gamma   90.00
#
_symmetry.space_group_name_H-M   'P 1'
#
loop_
_entity.id
_entity.type
_entity.pdbx_description
1 polymer ?
#
loop_
_entity_poly.entity_id
_entity_poly.type
_entity_poly.pdbx_seq_one_letter_code
_entity_poly.pdbx_strand_id
1 'polypeptide(L)'
;MKKTASSLMLCLLALSVSSISTFTAGNQDQVFRSRHTRRDVHQFCIHEPLHVRCGDDQHICLDDVVQTIETPSKLETLLNQASQLLSRHDANGAFALLAEAYPLDPTSSRIASMFQKCMETNVDVAQRKFNDWKGSGDTDFSEGELNNLFQDRMGLASLCIDKEQYDQAGTQLRTAIEEASLWLSRALLDSQEVNDDALVSLPELESTKFEHWRPQIDQARYLLYRTNAACCKWDTYFQDGDQLRKSLERTLPSGHVIRLLHPFDALKFPCISLELASEIAESYAHRALEAVGVSMDAYNLEAKHLQPRRVVTAERQRESNENMQSQKKLRIGYLSPDFTSRHPLAFLMQHVFRCHDKSRFSVHIYSLSREANESLEVKAIRDSSDTFTYLPTTEKTPVELYQSIVQDDLDILVDLCGYAGTSIVAEIMASRCKLQRDMGDTAINTHYPIHVAYMGFPGSMGSHHLWDYSIFDKHVIPPSLRDYYSGALVYMPHCYFVNSHKTVIGGPGDGIMLANEGEKATLRAEYGLHRSAFVYCCHSRPDKIDPSTFRSWMRALVRARDECKKNGVNDEALPLLWLLRSGDEIEQNLRRLVLKEFGEGIEHALIFADVAERNTHLRRLGCADVFLDTPAYGAHTLGVDALYSGVPMISLSQNNKNPDVEYSDKDVETKKTETENRFIPTDKLASMVGSSLLRAVSCKDLIVDNMQAYEDIMLKCATDGHWFDAIRNRLVYSRSESPLFDTHRWCFNLETAFLKMREIDLDEMPDIVVIDE
;
A
#
# COMPACT_ATOMS: atom_id res chain seq x y z
N MET A 1 -30.67 -23.42 7.35
CA MET A 1 -30.87 -22.30 6.41
C MET A 1 -30.40 -20.94 6.92
N LYS A 2 -30.38 -20.63 8.24
CA LYS A 2 -29.78 -19.37 8.77
C LYS A 2 -28.28 -19.43 9.12
N LYS A 3 -27.61 -20.59 9.02
CA LYS A 3 -26.16 -20.75 9.34
C LYS A 3 -25.23 -20.73 8.11
N THR A 4 -25.76 -20.75 6.89
CA THR A 4 -25.00 -20.79 5.63
C THR A 4 -24.61 -19.40 5.11
N ALA A 5 -25.28 -18.33 5.55
CA ALA A 5 -24.95 -16.95 5.14
C ALA A 5 -23.66 -16.41 5.79
N SER A 6 -23.36 -16.82 7.03
CA SER A 6 -22.15 -16.38 7.74
C SER A 6 -20.86 -17.03 7.20
N SER A 7 -20.95 -18.23 6.64
CA SER A 7 -19.81 -18.88 5.96
C SER A 7 -19.57 -18.32 4.55
N LEU A 8 -20.62 -17.79 3.88
CA LEU A 8 -20.52 -17.11 2.59
C LEU A 8 -19.76 -15.78 2.71
N MET A 9 -19.96 -15.07 3.82
CA MET A 9 -19.26 -13.82 4.15
C MET A 9 -17.78 -14.06 4.46
N LEU A 10 -17.43 -15.19 5.08
CA LEU A 10 -16.04 -15.61 5.31
C LEU A 10 -15.32 -16.03 4.02
N CYS A 11 -16.03 -16.63 3.05
CA CYS A 11 -15.46 -16.89 1.73
C CYS A 11 -15.32 -15.61 0.88
N LEU A 12 -16.22 -14.64 0.99
CA LEU A 12 -16.08 -13.33 0.32
C LEU A 12 -15.04 -12.43 1.00
N LEU A 13 -14.88 -12.53 2.33
CA LEU A 13 -13.74 -11.97 3.05
C LEU A 13 -12.46 -12.69 2.69
N ALA A 14 -12.45 -14.02 2.54
CA ALA A 14 -11.27 -14.73 2.02
C ALA A 14 -10.98 -14.39 0.55
N LEU A 15 -11.99 -14.17 -0.29
CA LEU A 15 -11.86 -13.74 -1.69
C LEU A 15 -11.60 -12.23 -1.86
N SER A 16 -11.59 -11.44 -0.78
CA SER A 16 -11.16 -10.03 -0.77
C SER A 16 -9.88 -9.82 0.06
N VAL A 17 -9.55 -10.72 0.98
CA VAL A 17 -8.32 -10.68 1.81
C VAL A 17 -7.21 -11.56 1.23
N SER A 18 -7.53 -12.62 0.46
CA SER A 18 -6.52 -13.48 -0.19
C SER A 18 -6.13 -13.01 -1.59
N SER A 19 -7.04 -12.36 -2.31
CA SER A 19 -6.84 -11.87 -3.68
C SER A 19 -6.01 -10.59 -3.75
N ILE A 20 -5.98 -9.76 -2.70
CA ILE A 20 -5.07 -8.60 -2.62
C ILE A 20 -3.59 -9.05 -2.50
N SER A 21 -3.34 -10.31 -2.15
CA SER A 21 -1.98 -10.88 -2.04
C SER A 21 -1.49 -11.63 -3.30
N THR A 22 -2.31 -11.74 -4.34
CA THR A 22 -1.93 -12.38 -5.60
C THR A 22 -2.35 -11.50 -6.75
N PHE A 23 -1.46 -10.59 -7.17
CA PHE A 23 -1.26 -10.08 -8.55
C PHE A 23 -0.55 -8.71 -8.51
N THR A 24 0.71 -8.68 -8.05
CA THR A 24 1.77 -7.87 -8.69
C THR A 24 2.59 -8.71 -9.68
N ALA A 25 2.07 -9.86 -10.08
CA ALA A 25 2.65 -10.73 -11.09
C ALA A 25 1.70 -10.79 -12.29
N GLY A 26 1.81 -9.84 -13.22
CA GLY A 26 1.07 -9.86 -14.47
C GLY A 26 1.12 -11.22 -15.16
N ASN A 27 0.00 -11.58 -15.78
CA ASN A 27 -0.16 -12.74 -16.66
C ASN A 27 1.04 -12.90 -17.60
N GLN A 28 1.75 -14.02 -17.49
CA GLN A 28 2.49 -14.60 -18.61
C GLN A 28 2.29 -16.12 -18.57
N ASP A 29 1.40 -16.61 -19.41
CA ASP A 29 1.34 -18.01 -19.79
C ASP A 29 2.57 -18.37 -20.63
N GLN A 30 3.39 -19.34 -20.18
CA GLN A 30 3.44 -20.67 -20.80
C GLN A 30 4.49 -21.63 -20.18
N VAL A 31 3.99 -22.81 -19.77
CA VAL A 31 4.59 -24.16 -19.88
C VAL A 31 5.71 -24.57 -18.89
N PHE A 32 5.38 -25.38 -17.87
CA PHE A 32 5.78 -26.80 -17.74
C PHE A 32 5.08 -27.51 -16.57
N ARG A 33 4.65 -28.76 -16.81
CA ARG A 33 3.96 -29.66 -15.88
C ARG A 33 4.94 -30.33 -14.90
N SER A 34 4.50 -30.54 -13.65
CA SER A 34 4.16 -31.87 -13.08
C SER A 34 4.62 -32.12 -11.61
N ARG A 35 3.62 -32.56 -10.81
CA ARG A 35 3.61 -33.68 -9.83
C ARG A 35 4.00 -33.47 -8.33
N HIS A 36 2.95 -33.68 -7.51
CA HIS A 36 2.87 -34.33 -6.16
C HIS A 36 3.13 -33.40 -4.97
N THR A 37 2.32 -33.24 -3.90
CA THR A 37 1.24 -33.98 -3.17
C THR A 37 0.63 -33.00 -2.12
N ARG A 38 -0.66 -32.68 -2.02
CA ARG A 38 -1.86 -33.26 -1.31
C ARG A 38 -1.79 -33.57 0.21
N ARG A 39 -2.69 -32.92 0.98
CA ARG A 39 -3.56 -33.31 2.16
C ARG A 39 -3.43 -32.36 3.38
N ASP A 40 -4.39 -31.48 3.70
CA ASP A 40 -5.76 -31.62 4.31
C ASP A 40 -5.72 -31.37 5.85
N VAL A 41 -6.15 -30.20 6.39
CA VAL A 41 -7.51 -29.70 6.76
C VAL A 41 -8.01 -30.11 8.17
N HIS A 42 -8.15 -29.12 9.08
CA HIS A 42 -9.31 -28.83 9.99
C HIS A 42 -8.92 -27.69 10.98
N GLN A 43 -9.57 -26.51 11.02
CA GLN A 43 -10.92 -26.09 11.49
C GLN A 43 -11.15 -26.04 13.02
N PHE A 44 -11.36 -24.80 13.49
CA PHE A 44 -12.26 -24.27 14.53
C PHE A 44 -12.16 -24.71 16.02
N CYS A 45 -12.16 -23.67 16.87
CA CYS A 45 -11.94 -23.62 18.32
C CYS A 45 -12.97 -24.34 19.21
N ILE A 46 -12.43 -25.02 20.24
CA ILE A 46 -12.75 -25.07 21.69
C ILE A 46 -14.18 -24.68 22.14
N HIS A 47 -14.94 -25.65 22.70
CA HIS A 47 -15.42 -25.64 24.10
C HIS A 47 -16.12 -26.97 24.50
N GLU A 48 -15.48 -27.70 25.44
CA GLU A 48 -15.95 -28.58 26.55
C GLU A 48 -17.02 -29.71 26.41
N PRO A 49 -16.98 -30.74 27.31
CA PRO A 49 -17.15 -32.15 26.94
C PRO A 49 -18.55 -32.70 27.16
N LEU A 50 -19.08 -33.43 26.16
CA LEU A 50 -20.25 -34.29 26.31
C LEU A 50 -19.79 -35.75 26.47
N HIS A 51 -19.91 -36.26 27.69
CA HIS A 51 -19.82 -37.70 27.97
C HIS A 51 -21.01 -38.44 27.33
N VAL A 52 -20.72 -39.38 26.44
CA VAL A 52 -21.67 -40.43 26.04
C VAL A 52 -20.95 -41.78 26.12
N ARG A 53 -21.50 -42.69 26.93
CA ARG A 53 -21.00 -44.07 27.14
C ARG A 53 -21.07 -44.86 25.84
N CYS A 54 -19.96 -45.53 25.50
CA CYS A 54 -19.86 -46.54 24.45
C CYS A 54 -20.72 -47.77 24.76
N GLY A 55 -21.34 -48.31 23.70
CA GLY A 55 -21.81 -49.69 23.62
C GLY A 55 -21.15 -50.38 22.42
N ASP A 56 -20.42 -51.43 22.74
CA ASP A 56 -20.01 -52.60 21.95
C ASP A 56 -19.11 -52.47 20.70
N ASP A 57 -17.84 -52.84 20.92
CA ASP A 57 -16.98 -53.72 20.13
C ASP A 57 -17.06 -53.67 18.59
N GLN A 58 -16.12 -52.93 17.99
CA GLN A 58 -15.27 -53.44 16.90
C GLN A 58 -14.05 -52.52 16.69
N HIS A 59 -12.86 -53.04 17.01
CA HIS A 59 -11.59 -52.43 16.63
C HIS A 59 -11.38 -52.58 15.11
N ILE A 60 -11.23 -51.47 14.38
CA ILE A 60 -10.69 -51.47 13.02
C ILE A 60 -9.45 -50.57 13.00
N CYS A 61 -8.34 -51.18 12.58
CA CYS A 61 -7.01 -50.60 12.42
C CYS A 61 -7.00 -49.60 11.25
N LEU A 62 -6.47 -48.40 11.48
CA LEU A 62 -6.49 -47.25 10.55
C LEU A 62 -5.25 -47.18 9.64
N ASP A 63 -4.72 -48.33 9.19
CA ASP A 63 -3.55 -48.37 8.29
C ASP A 63 -3.86 -48.83 6.85
N ASP A 64 -5.11 -49.16 6.51
CA ASP A 64 -5.46 -49.76 5.20
C ASP A 64 -6.50 -48.97 4.39
N VAL A 65 -6.32 -47.65 4.20
CA VAL A 65 -6.95 -46.94 3.06
C VAL A 65 -6.06 -45.80 2.54
N VAL A 66 -4.92 -46.13 1.94
CA VAL A 66 -4.24 -45.21 1.02
C VAL A 66 -4.94 -45.29 -0.35
N GLN A 67 -6.06 -44.58 -0.50
CA GLN A 67 -6.63 -44.32 -1.83
C GLN A 67 -5.85 -43.21 -2.55
N THR A 68 -5.30 -43.59 -3.69
CA THR A 68 -4.70 -42.79 -4.76
C THR A 68 -5.57 -41.58 -5.19
N ILE A 69 -5.21 -40.37 -4.76
CA ILE A 69 -4.43 -39.47 -5.63
C ILE A 69 -5.08 -38.89 -6.91
N GLU A 70 -6.39 -38.98 -7.17
CA GLU A 70 -7.03 -38.41 -8.37
C GLU A 70 -7.20 -36.86 -8.31
N THR A 71 -6.14 -36.07 -8.47
CA THR A 71 -6.21 -34.57 -8.35
C THR A 71 -6.65 -33.86 -9.63
N PRO A 72 -6.06 -34.12 -10.81
CA PRO A 72 -6.42 -33.39 -12.03
C PRO A 72 -7.85 -33.71 -12.52
N SER A 73 -8.35 -34.93 -12.29
CA SER A 73 -9.70 -35.32 -12.70
C SER A 73 -10.78 -34.61 -11.87
N LYS A 74 -10.54 -34.35 -10.57
CA LYS A 74 -11.50 -33.67 -9.70
C LYS A 74 -11.65 -32.20 -10.07
N LEU A 75 -10.54 -31.48 -10.27
CA LEU A 75 -10.58 -30.07 -10.65
C LEU A 75 -11.31 -29.89 -11.99
N GLU A 76 -10.93 -30.64 -13.04
CA GLU A 76 -11.60 -30.54 -14.34
C GLU A 76 -13.09 -30.94 -14.26
N THR A 77 -13.45 -31.94 -13.45
CA THR A 77 -14.85 -32.31 -13.22
C THR A 77 -15.64 -31.14 -12.60
N LEU A 78 -15.11 -30.52 -11.53
CA LEU A 78 -15.75 -29.39 -10.86
C LEU A 78 -15.92 -28.20 -11.81
N LEU A 79 -14.89 -27.86 -12.60
CA LEU A 79 -14.93 -26.77 -13.57
C LEU A 79 -15.93 -27.03 -14.69
N ASN A 80 -16.02 -28.26 -15.20
CA ASN A 80 -16.98 -28.61 -16.25
C ASN A 80 -18.43 -28.57 -15.73
N GLN A 81 -18.67 -29.06 -14.50
CA GLN A 81 -19.98 -28.97 -13.86
C GLN A 81 -20.39 -27.52 -13.58
N ALA A 82 -19.49 -26.71 -13.03
CA ALA A 82 -19.74 -25.28 -12.80
C ALA A 82 -20.05 -24.55 -14.11
N SER A 83 -19.36 -24.88 -15.21
CA SER A 83 -19.64 -24.31 -16.53
C SER A 83 -21.02 -24.69 -17.06
N GLN A 84 -21.48 -25.92 -16.81
CA GLN A 84 -22.84 -26.36 -17.18
C GLN A 84 -23.91 -25.63 -16.38
N LEU A 85 -23.71 -25.44 -15.07
CA LEU A 85 -24.64 -24.68 -14.22
C LEU A 85 -24.73 -23.21 -14.66
N LEU A 86 -23.59 -22.58 -14.95
CA LEU A 86 -23.56 -21.23 -15.53
C LEU A 86 -24.31 -21.14 -16.87
N SER A 87 -24.20 -22.14 -17.75
CA SER A 87 -24.95 -22.16 -19.02
C SER A 87 -26.47 -22.26 -18.83
N ARG A 88 -26.92 -22.69 -17.66
CA ARG A 88 -28.34 -22.79 -17.27
C ARG A 88 -28.77 -21.63 -16.36
N HIS A 89 -27.95 -20.59 -16.20
CA HIS A 89 -28.16 -19.46 -15.28
C HIS A 89 -28.26 -19.87 -13.79
N ASP A 90 -27.70 -21.02 -13.40
CA ASP A 90 -27.58 -21.43 -11.98
C ASP A 90 -26.21 -21.00 -11.42
N ALA A 91 -26.10 -19.71 -11.10
CA ALA A 91 -24.88 -19.11 -10.58
C ALA A 91 -24.55 -19.59 -9.16
N ASN A 92 -25.55 -19.83 -8.31
CA ASN A 92 -25.34 -20.30 -6.94
C ASN A 92 -24.79 -21.73 -6.90
N GLY A 93 -25.34 -22.62 -7.73
CA GLY A 93 -24.83 -23.98 -7.88
C GLY A 93 -23.40 -23.98 -8.45
N ALA A 94 -23.13 -23.13 -9.45
CA ALA A 94 -21.77 -22.98 -9.99
C ALA A 94 -20.78 -22.42 -8.95
N PHE A 95 -21.19 -21.44 -8.15
CA PHE A 95 -20.35 -20.85 -7.11
C PHE A 95 -19.91 -21.87 -6.07
N ALA A 96 -20.81 -22.75 -5.62
CA ALA A 96 -20.48 -23.81 -4.66
C ALA A 96 -19.39 -24.76 -5.19
N LEU A 97 -19.50 -25.17 -6.46
CA LEU A 97 -18.50 -26.01 -7.12
C LEU A 97 -17.15 -25.28 -7.30
N LEU A 98 -17.18 -23.98 -7.60
CA LEU A 98 -15.97 -23.18 -7.69
C LEU A 98 -15.29 -22.98 -6.34
N ALA A 99 -16.06 -22.87 -5.25
CA ALA A 99 -15.51 -22.81 -3.89
C ALA A 99 -14.81 -24.11 -3.50
N GLU A 100 -15.27 -25.26 -4.00
CA GLU A 100 -14.57 -26.53 -3.86
C GLU A 100 -13.36 -26.67 -4.79
N ALA A 101 -13.41 -26.04 -5.97
CA ALA A 101 -12.32 -26.06 -6.95
C ALA A 101 -11.16 -25.14 -6.52
N TYR A 102 -11.46 -24.01 -5.88
CA TYR A 102 -10.48 -22.97 -5.55
C TYR A 102 -9.28 -23.47 -4.72
N PRO A 103 -9.45 -24.24 -3.63
CA PRO A 103 -8.31 -24.76 -2.88
C PRO A 103 -7.43 -25.74 -3.67
N LEU A 104 -7.92 -26.31 -4.77
CA LEU A 104 -7.17 -27.26 -5.60
C LEU A 104 -6.22 -26.54 -6.58
N ASP A 105 -6.57 -25.33 -7.01
CA ASP A 105 -5.74 -24.45 -7.84
C ASP A 105 -6.16 -22.97 -7.62
N PRO A 106 -5.71 -22.36 -6.51
CA PRO A 106 -6.13 -21.00 -6.16
C PRO A 106 -5.56 -19.94 -7.12
N THR A 107 -4.55 -20.30 -7.92
CA THR A 107 -3.93 -19.46 -8.95
C THR A 107 -4.63 -19.54 -10.30
N SER A 108 -5.67 -20.37 -10.44
CA SER A 108 -6.36 -20.59 -11.70
C SER A 108 -7.12 -19.36 -12.18
N SER A 109 -6.65 -18.76 -13.28
CA SER A 109 -7.36 -17.70 -13.99
C SER A 109 -8.74 -18.15 -14.49
N ARG A 110 -8.90 -19.45 -14.78
CA ARG A 110 -10.17 -20.07 -15.16
C ARG A 110 -11.17 -20.07 -14.00
N ILE A 111 -10.76 -20.47 -12.79
CA ILE A 111 -11.62 -20.40 -11.59
C ILE A 111 -12.05 -18.96 -11.33
N ALA A 112 -11.11 -18.01 -11.34
CA ALA A 112 -11.39 -16.60 -11.14
C ALA A 112 -12.37 -16.04 -12.18
N SER A 113 -12.19 -16.37 -13.46
CA SER A 113 -13.11 -15.97 -14.54
C SER A 113 -14.51 -16.54 -14.36
N MET A 114 -14.64 -17.77 -13.86
CA MET A 114 -15.95 -18.37 -13.62
C MET A 114 -16.65 -17.78 -12.40
N PHE A 115 -15.91 -17.45 -11.33
CA PHE A 115 -16.47 -16.73 -10.18
C PHE A 115 -16.99 -15.35 -10.58
N GLN A 116 -16.25 -14.62 -11.41
CA GLN A 116 -16.72 -13.36 -11.97
C GLN A 116 -18.05 -13.55 -12.72
N LYS A 117 -18.15 -14.58 -13.57
CA LYS A 117 -19.39 -14.86 -14.32
C LYS A 117 -20.57 -15.24 -13.41
N CYS A 118 -20.32 -15.93 -12.30
CA CYS A 118 -21.35 -16.16 -11.28
C CYS A 118 -21.86 -14.84 -10.70
N MET A 119 -20.95 -13.94 -10.30
CA MET A 119 -21.30 -12.63 -9.75
C MET A 119 -22.04 -11.76 -10.76
N GLU A 120 -21.57 -11.68 -12.01
CA GLU A 120 -22.26 -10.97 -13.10
C GLU A 120 -23.70 -11.49 -13.28
N THR A 121 -23.88 -12.81 -13.26
CA THR A 121 -25.22 -13.42 -13.37
C THR A 121 -26.11 -13.07 -12.17
N ASN A 122 -25.58 -13.10 -10.95
CA ASN A 122 -26.33 -12.73 -9.75
C ASN A 122 -26.73 -11.24 -9.77
N VAL A 123 -25.80 -10.35 -10.12
CA VAL A 123 -26.07 -8.92 -10.29
C VAL A 123 -27.15 -8.70 -11.34
N ASP A 124 -27.08 -9.35 -12.51
CA ASP A 124 -28.08 -9.20 -13.58
C ASP A 124 -29.49 -9.62 -13.13
N VAL A 125 -29.62 -10.73 -12.40
CA VAL A 125 -30.91 -11.23 -11.91
C VAL A 125 -31.49 -10.28 -10.85
N ALA A 126 -30.69 -9.92 -9.85
CA ALA A 126 -31.09 -9.00 -8.80
C ALA A 126 -31.40 -7.60 -9.36
N GLN A 127 -30.67 -7.17 -10.39
CA GLN A 127 -30.89 -5.89 -11.06
C GLN A 127 -32.24 -5.81 -11.75
N ARG A 128 -32.65 -6.86 -12.45
CA ARG A 128 -33.97 -6.89 -13.09
C ARG A 128 -35.08 -6.73 -12.05
N LYS A 129 -34.96 -7.47 -10.94
CA LYS A 129 -35.91 -7.34 -9.82
C LYS A 129 -35.92 -5.92 -9.23
N PHE A 130 -34.75 -5.32 -9.03
CA PHE A 130 -34.64 -3.93 -8.56
C PHE A 130 -35.26 -2.93 -9.54
N ASN A 131 -35.05 -3.10 -10.84
CA ASN A 131 -35.63 -2.23 -11.87
C ASN A 131 -37.15 -2.36 -11.94
N ASP A 132 -37.69 -3.57 -11.79
CA ASP A 132 -39.13 -3.81 -11.71
C ASP A 132 -39.74 -3.09 -10.50
N TRP A 133 -39.12 -3.19 -9.32
CA TRP A 133 -39.48 -2.42 -8.12
C TRP A 133 -39.39 -0.91 -8.33
N LYS A 134 -38.30 -0.44 -8.96
CA LYS A 134 -38.07 0.98 -9.25
C LYS A 134 -39.18 1.57 -10.12
N GLY A 135 -39.62 0.83 -11.14
CA GLY A 135 -40.59 1.28 -12.15
C GLY A 135 -42.06 1.06 -11.81
N SER A 136 -42.40 0.00 -11.08
CA SER A 136 -43.80 -0.36 -10.80
C SER A 136 -44.31 0.06 -9.42
N GLY A 137 -43.43 0.14 -8.41
CA GLY A 137 -43.83 0.30 -6.99
C GLY A 137 -44.61 -0.89 -6.39
N ASP A 138 -45.10 -1.82 -7.22
CA ASP A 138 -46.00 -2.93 -6.84
C ASP A 138 -45.27 -4.24 -6.49
N THR A 139 -43.97 -4.34 -6.73
CA THR A 139 -43.18 -5.54 -6.37
C THR A 139 -42.47 -5.30 -5.04
N ASP A 140 -42.56 -6.24 -4.09
CA ASP A 140 -41.82 -6.12 -2.83
C ASP A 140 -40.32 -6.45 -3.07
N PHE A 141 -39.45 -5.46 -2.86
CA PHE A 141 -37.99 -5.61 -2.90
C PHE A 141 -37.44 -5.31 -1.51
N SER A 142 -37.07 -6.36 -0.79
CA SER A 142 -36.73 -6.28 0.62
C SER A 142 -35.33 -5.69 0.85
N GLU A 143 -35.08 -5.21 2.06
CA GLU A 143 -33.75 -4.76 2.49
C GLU A 143 -32.67 -5.85 2.32
N GLY A 144 -33.03 -7.11 2.59
CA GLY A 144 -32.12 -8.24 2.41
C GLY A 144 -31.73 -8.47 0.95
N GLU A 145 -32.64 -8.21 0.02
CA GLU A 145 -32.37 -8.29 -1.42
C GLU A 145 -31.52 -7.12 -1.90
N LEU A 146 -31.74 -5.92 -1.36
CA LEU A 146 -30.85 -4.78 -1.58
C LEU A 146 -29.44 -5.08 -1.08
N ASN A 147 -29.31 -5.62 0.13
CA ASN A 147 -28.01 -5.96 0.71
C ASN A 147 -27.28 -6.99 -0.16
N ASN A 148 -27.97 -8.03 -0.64
CA ASN A 148 -27.34 -9.01 -1.53
C ASN A 148 -26.87 -8.35 -2.85
N LEU A 149 -27.72 -7.56 -3.51
CA LEU A 149 -27.35 -6.83 -4.73
C LEU A 149 -26.14 -5.91 -4.49
N PHE A 150 -26.15 -5.16 -3.40
CA PHE A 150 -25.06 -4.27 -3.03
C PHE A 150 -23.75 -5.04 -2.82
N GLN A 151 -23.77 -6.15 -2.07
CA GLN A 151 -22.58 -6.97 -1.83
C GLN A 151 -22.07 -7.65 -3.10
N ASP A 152 -22.95 -8.13 -3.98
CA ASP A 152 -22.57 -8.70 -5.27
C ASP A 152 -21.88 -7.66 -6.16
N ARG A 153 -22.37 -6.41 -6.17
CA ARG A 153 -21.70 -5.30 -6.86
C ARG A 153 -20.34 -4.96 -6.27
N MET A 154 -20.22 -4.92 -4.94
CA MET A 154 -18.95 -4.68 -4.25
C MET A 154 -17.92 -5.77 -4.56
N GLY A 155 -18.35 -7.04 -4.58
CA GLY A 155 -17.51 -8.18 -4.96
C GLY A 155 -17.06 -8.11 -6.42
N LEU A 156 -17.98 -7.82 -7.34
CA LEU A 156 -17.65 -7.66 -8.75
C LEU A 156 -16.72 -6.46 -9.00
N ALA A 157 -16.95 -5.34 -8.31
CA ALA A 157 -16.06 -4.19 -8.38
C ALA A 157 -14.64 -4.53 -7.92
N SER A 158 -14.51 -5.27 -6.81
CA SER A 158 -13.20 -5.69 -6.28
C SER A 158 -12.45 -6.57 -7.28
N LEU A 159 -13.13 -7.54 -7.90
CA LEU A 159 -12.54 -8.35 -8.97
C LEU A 159 -12.11 -7.53 -10.19
N CYS A 160 -12.92 -6.53 -10.57
CA CYS A 160 -12.58 -5.65 -11.68
C CYS A 160 -11.33 -4.81 -11.34
N ILE A 161 -11.22 -4.30 -10.11
CA ILE A 161 -10.03 -3.58 -9.64
C ILE A 161 -8.78 -4.47 -9.72
N ASP A 162 -8.87 -5.73 -9.28
CA ASP A 162 -7.76 -6.68 -9.32
C ASP A 162 -7.29 -6.99 -10.75
N LYS A 163 -8.19 -6.85 -11.73
CA LYS A 163 -7.90 -7.03 -13.16
C LYS A 163 -7.57 -5.74 -13.89
N GLU A 164 -7.41 -4.62 -13.17
CA GLU A 164 -7.21 -3.27 -13.72
C GLU A 164 -8.35 -2.82 -14.66
N GLN A 165 -9.57 -3.35 -14.49
CA GLN A 165 -10.79 -2.99 -15.23
C GLN A 165 -11.54 -1.85 -14.51
N TYR A 166 -10.89 -0.70 -14.39
CA TYR A 166 -11.33 0.36 -13.48
C TYR A 166 -12.66 1.00 -13.88
N ASP A 167 -12.98 1.11 -15.18
CA ASP A 167 -14.26 1.68 -15.60
C ASP A 167 -15.45 0.79 -15.23
N GLN A 168 -15.28 -0.54 -15.36
CA GLN A 168 -16.28 -1.51 -14.93
C GLN A 168 -16.44 -1.47 -13.41
N ALA A 169 -15.32 -1.48 -12.66
CA ALA A 169 -15.34 -1.35 -11.21
C ALA A 169 -16.06 -0.08 -10.73
N GLY A 170 -15.68 1.07 -11.28
CA GLY A 170 -16.29 2.35 -10.92
C GLY A 170 -17.78 2.40 -11.25
N THR A 171 -18.21 1.72 -12.33
CA THR A 171 -19.63 1.62 -12.68
C THR A 171 -20.39 0.79 -11.66
N GLN A 172 -19.87 -0.39 -11.27
CA GLN A 172 -20.50 -1.21 -10.23
C GLN A 172 -20.62 -0.46 -8.90
N LEU A 173 -19.59 0.27 -8.49
CA LEU A 173 -19.56 1.03 -7.24
C LEU A 173 -20.55 2.20 -7.25
N ARG A 174 -20.57 3.01 -8.32
CA ARG A 174 -21.55 4.10 -8.46
C ARG A 174 -22.97 3.58 -8.43
N THR A 175 -23.25 2.53 -9.20
CA THR A 175 -24.59 1.96 -9.27
C THR A 175 -25.01 1.36 -7.93
N ALA A 176 -24.11 0.70 -7.19
CA ALA A 176 -24.41 0.21 -5.83
C ALA A 176 -24.81 1.35 -4.89
N ILE A 177 -24.07 2.47 -4.91
CA ILE A 177 -24.36 3.65 -4.10
C ILE A 177 -25.72 4.27 -4.50
N GLU A 178 -25.98 4.42 -5.80
CA GLU A 178 -27.23 5.01 -6.32
C GLU A 178 -28.46 4.15 -5.99
N GLU A 179 -28.34 2.82 -6.10
CA GLU A 179 -29.43 1.88 -5.82
C GLU A 179 -29.76 1.81 -4.33
N ALA A 180 -28.73 1.66 -3.49
CA ALA A 180 -28.88 1.76 -2.06
C ALA A 180 -29.49 3.11 -1.68
N SER A 181 -29.05 4.18 -2.35
CA SER A 181 -29.56 5.51 -2.07
C SER A 181 -31.05 5.63 -2.38
N LEU A 182 -31.47 5.20 -3.56
CA LEU A 182 -32.86 5.24 -3.97
C LEU A 182 -33.76 4.41 -3.04
N TRP A 183 -33.33 3.21 -2.66
CA TRP A 183 -34.10 2.32 -1.80
C TRP A 183 -34.25 2.86 -0.39
N LEU A 184 -33.16 3.29 0.24
CA LEU A 184 -33.18 3.84 1.59
C LEU A 184 -34.03 5.11 1.68
N SER A 185 -33.94 6.00 0.67
CA SER A 185 -34.78 7.20 0.62
C SER A 185 -36.28 6.86 0.57
N ARG A 186 -36.70 5.90 -0.27
CA ARG A 186 -38.12 5.47 -0.31
C ARG A 186 -38.56 4.80 0.99
N ALA A 187 -37.73 3.93 1.55
CA ALA A 187 -38.03 3.22 2.80
C ALA A 187 -38.14 4.15 4.03
N LEU A 188 -37.51 5.34 3.98
CA LEU A 188 -37.65 6.38 4.99
C LEU A 188 -38.97 7.15 4.86
N LEU A 189 -39.35 7.52 3.62
CA LEU A 189 -40.64 8.15 3.33
C LEU A 189 -41.80 7.28 3.80
N ASP A 190 -41.74 5.97 3.49
CA ASP A 190 -42.78 5.01 3.87
C ASP A 190 -42.94 4.89 5.39
N SER A 191 -41.88 5.18 6.16
CA SER A 191 -41.93 5.22 7.63
C SER A 191 -42.34 6.54 8.25
N GLN A 192 -42.62 7.58 7.46
CA GLN A 192 -43.00 8.92 7.94
C GLN A 192 -41.96 9.59 8.87
N GLU A 193 -40.69 9.15 8.85
CA GLU A 193 -39.61 9.79 9.63
C GLU A 193 -39.14 11.12 9.03
N VAL A 194 -39.49 11.39 7.75
CA VAL A 194 -38.99 12.53 6.97
C VAL A 194 -40.13 13.11 6.11
N ASN A 195 -40.27 14.44 6.05
CA ASN A 195 -41.25 15.11 5.18
C ASN A 195 -40.81 15.05 3.69
N ASP A 196 -41.77 15.06 2.75
CA ASP A 196 -41.54 14.99 1.30
C ASP A 196 -40.50 16.00 0.77
N ASP A 197 -40.36 17.17 1.40
CA ASP A 197 -39.42 18.24 1.01
C ASP A 197 -37.94 17.96 1.37
N ALA A 198 -37.63 16.90 2.14
CA ALA A 198 -36.28 16.58 2.61
C ALA A 198 -35.55 15.48 1.79
N LEU A 199 -36.07 15.13 0.61
CA LEU A 199 -35.49 14.11 -0.29
C LEU A 199 -34.25 14.57 -1.09
N VAL A 200 -33.47 15.50 -0.57
CA VAL A 200 -32.23 15.95 -1.23
C VAL A 200 -31.04 15.18 -0.66
N SER A 201 -30.73 14.06 -1.28
CA SER A 201 -29.49 13.28 -1.15
C SER A 201 -29.20 12.62 0.23
N LEU A 202 -28.92 11.31 0.20
CA LEU A 202 -28.55 10.51 1.37
C LEU A 202 -27.28 10.87 2.16
N PRO A 203 -26.35 11.75 1.74
CA PRO A 203 -25.23 12.12 2.60
C PRO A 203 -25.63 12.81 3.91
N GLU A 204 -26.88 13.29 4.06
CA GLU A 204 -27.31 14.16 5.17
C GLU A 204 -28.45 13.58 6.03
N LEU A 205 -28.88 12.34 5.79
CA LEU A 205 -29.93 11.72 6.58
C LEU A 205 -29.39 11.27 7.96
N GLU A 206 -29.62 12.11 8.96
CA GLU A 206 -29.46 11.83 10.40
C GLU A 206 -30.47 10.79 10.94
N SER A 207 -31.08 9.96 10.09
CA SER A 207 -31.96 8.87 10.56
C SER A 207 -31.13 7.75 11.18
N THR A 208 -31.53 7.32 12.37
CA THR A 208 -30.97 6.17 13.09
C THR A 208 -31.47 4.84 12.54
N LYS A 209 -32.58 4.83 11.79
CA LYS A 209 -33.25 3.60 11.31
C LYS A 209 -32.40 2.74 10.38
N PHE A 210 -31.59 3.38 9.53
CA PHE A 210 -30.71 2.69 8.57
C PHE A 210 -29.23 3.02 8.81
N GLU A 211 -28.88 3.36 10.05
CA GLU A 211 -27.50 3.71 10.41
C GLU A 211 -26.50 2.57 10.11
N HIS A 212 -26.94 1.30 10.17
CA HIS A 212 -26.12 0.13 9.85
C HIS A 212 -25.69 0.02 8.39
N TRP A 213 -26.34 0.75 7.46
CA TRP A 213 -25.92 0.82 6.05
C TRP A 213 -24.74 1.77 5.82
N ARG A 214 -24.51 2.72 6.73
CA ARG A 214 -23.49 3.76 6.54
C ARG A 214 -22.08 3.19 6.30
N PRO A 215 -21.58 2.22 7.08
CA PRO A 215 -20.24 1.66 6.86
C PRO A 215 -20.08 1.04 5.47
N GLN A 216 -21.13 0.39 4.95
CA GLN A 216 -21.10 -0.27 3.63
C GLN A 216 -21.08 0.76 2.50
N ILE A 217 -21.89 1.82 2.61
CA ILE A 217 -21.91 2.92 1.64
C ILE A 217 -20.58 3.69 1.67
N ASP A 218 -20.02 3.94 2.85
CA ASP A 218 -18.74 4.62 2.99
C ASP A 218 -17.58 3.77 2.44
N GLN A 219 -17.64 2.44 2.60
CA GLN A 219 -16.70 1.53 1.94
C GLN A 219 -16.81 1.62 0.41
N ALA A 220 -18.02 1.66 -0.14
CA ALA A 220 -18.24 1.82 -1.58
C ALA A 220 -17.71 3.16 -2.10
N ARG A 221 -17.94 4.27 -1.36
CA ARG A 221 -17.41 5.60 -1.68
C ARG A 221 -15.88 5.62 -1.68
N TYR A 222 -15.27 5.03 -0.65
CA TYR A 222 -13.82 4.87 -0.56
C TYR A 222 -13.27 4.10 -1.78
N LEU A 223 -13.84 2.93 -2.10
CA LEU A 223 -13.41 2.14 -3.25
C LEU A 223 -13.62 2.89 -4.56
N LEU A 224 -14.70 3.65 -4.68
CA LEU A 224 -14.98 4.45 -5.87
C LEU A 224 -13.93 5.55 -6.04
N TYR A 225 -13.63 6.28 -4.98
CA TYR A 225 -12.59 7.32 -4.99
C TYR A 225 -11.22 6.73 -5.35
N ARG A 226 -10.85 5.60 -4.72
CA ARG A 226 -9.62 4.87 -5.03
C ARG A 226 -9.56 4.41 -6.49
N THR A 227 -10.66 3.87 -7.02
CA THR A 227 -10.76 3.39 -8.41
C THR A 227 -10.60 4.55 -9.39
N ASN A 228 -11.32 5.64 -9.17
CA ASN A 228 -11.24 6.85 -10.00
C ASN A 228 -9.84 7.47 -9.96
N ALA A 229 -9.19 7.51 -8.79
CA ALA A 229 -7.81 7.95 -8.65
C ALA A 229 -6.84 7.06 -9.44
N ALA A 230 -6.99 5.74 -9.34
CA ALA A 230 -6.15 4.78 -10.04
C ALA A 230 -6.23 4.89 -11.56
N CYS A 231 -7.41 5.21 -12.12
CA CYS A 231 -7.59 5.35 -13.56
C CYS A 231 -7.56 6.79 -14.09
N CYS A 232 -7.16 7.76 -13.27
CA CYS A 232 -7.19 9.19 -13.58
C CYS A 232 -8.55 9.73 -14.06
N LYS A 233 -9.66 9.15 -13.57
CA LYS A 233 -11.02 9.61 -13.86
C LYS A 233 -11.41 10.70 -12.89
N TRP A 234 -11.12 11.95 -13.26
CA TRP A 234 -11.14 13.07 -12.32
C TRP A 234 -12.35 13.99 -12.37
N ASP A 235 -13.41 13.63 -13.11
CA ASP A 235 -14.60 14.48 -13.28
C ASP A 235 -15.24 14.90 -11.94
N THR A 236 -15.24 13.99 -10.96
CA THR A 236 -15.81 14.20 -9.61
C THR A 236 -14.76 14.11 -8.50
N TYR A 237 -13.45 14.07 -8.81
CA TYR A 237 -12.38 13.74 -7.86
C TYR A 237 -12.45 14.53 -6.56
N PHE A 238 -12.58 15.85 -6.64
CA PHE A 238 -12.62 16.69 -5.44
C PHE A 238 -13.91 16.51 -4.64
N GLN A 239 -15.05 16.35 -5.31
CA GLN A 239 -16.35 16.13 -4.66
C GLN A 239 -16.39 14.77 -3.94
N ASP A 240 -15.90 13.73 -4.60
CA ASP A 240 -15.79 12.38 -4.03
C ASP A 240 -14.82 12.38 -2.84
N GLY A 241 -13.71 13.11 -2.93
CA GLY A 241 -12.75 13.28 -1.84
C GLY A 241 -13.34 14.02 -0.63
N ASP A 242 -14.12 15.09 -0.86
CA ASP A 242 -14.81 15.83 0.21
C ASP A 242 -15.86 14.95 0.91
N GLN A 243 -16.60 14.14 0.14
CA GLN A 243 -17.55 13.18 0.70
C GLN A 243 -16.85 12.10 1.53
N LEU A 244 -15.73 11.55 1.03
CA LEU A 244 -14.93 10.56 1.76
C LEU A 244 -14.42 11.13 3.09
N ARG A 245 -13.86 12.34 3.07
CA ARG A 245 -13.38 13.04 4.27
C ARG A 245 -14.51 13.23 5.28
N LYS A 246 -15.65 13.78 4.84
CA LYS A 246 -16.84 13.97 5.68
C LYS A 246 -17.33 12.65 6.28
N SER A 247 -17.29 11.55 5.53
CA SER A 247 -17.65 10.23 6.06
C SER A 247 -16.68 9.73 7.13
N LEU A 248 -15.38 9.99 6.97
CA LEU A 248 -14.37 9.55 7.93
C LEU A 248 -14.40 10.36 9.23
N GLU A 249 -14.60 11.68 9.17
CA GLU A 249 -14.61 12.59 10.33
C GLU A 249 -15.83 12.40 11.25
N ARG A 250 -16.84 11.62 10.84
CA ARG A 250 -18.03 11.37 11.67
C ARG A 250 -17.70 10.47 12.85
N THR A 251 -18.01 10.93 14.05
CA THR A 251 -17.93 10.13 15.27
C THR A 251 -19.13 9.19 15.38
N LEU A 252 -18.87 7.89 15.58
CA LEU A 252 -19.93 6.93 15.89
C LEU A 252 -20.44 7.14 17.32
N PRO A 253 -21.75 6.90 17.61
CA PRO A 253 -22.33 7.08 18.95
C PRO A 253 -21.64 6.29 20.08
N SER A 254 -20.90 5.22 19.75
CA SER A 254 -20.14 4.38 20.69
C SER A 254 -18.80 4.97 21.14
N GLY A 255 -18.41 6.14 20.62
CA GLY A 255 -17.07 6.74 20.85
C GLY A 255 -15.93 6.01 20.14
N HIS A 256 -16.18 4.83 19.56
CA HIS A 256 -15.21 4.03 18.82
C HIS A 256 -15.45 4.22 17.32
N VAL A 257 -14.49 4.80 16.60
CA VAL A 257 -14.56 4.96 15.14
C VAL A 257 -13.66 3.91 14.49
N ILE A 258 -14.25 2.83 13.97
CA ILE A 258 -13.52 1.96 13.04
C ILE A 258 -13.53 2.65 11.68
N ARG A 259 -12.39 3.22 11.27
CA ARG A 259 -12.26 3.88 9.98
C ARG A 259 -11.94 2.83 8.92
N LEU A 260 -12.84 2.71 7.94
CA LEU A 260 -12.75 1.69 6.87
C LEU A 260 -11.75 2.04 5.75
N LEU A 261 -11.15 3.23 5.81
CA LEU A 261 -10.07 3.64 4.90
C LEU A 261 -8.77 2.93 5.30
N HIS A 262 -8.11 2.31 4.33
CA HIS A 262 -6.83 1.66 4.56
C HIS A 262 -5.72 2.70 4.87
N PRO A 263 -4.84 2.48 5.87
CA PRO A 263 -3.81 3.45 6.26
C PRO A 263 -2.90 3.86 5.10
N PHE A 264 -2.58 2.92 4.19
CA PHE A 264 -1.74 3.22 3.03
C PHE A 264 -2.42 4.18 2.03
N ASP A 265 -3.74 4.09 1.89
CA ASP A 265 -4.51 4.98 1.03
C ASP A 265 -4.68 6.38 1.66
N ALA A 266 -4.82 6.45 2.99
CA ALA A 266 -4.84 7.70 3.75
C ALA A 266 -3.56 8.56 3.53
N LEU A 267 -2.41 7.91 3.32
CA LEU A 267 -1.16 8.61 3.01
C LEU A 267 -1.15 9.25 1.62
N LYS A 268 -1.87 8.68 0.64
CA LYS A 268 -1.88 9.14 -0.76
C LYS A 268 -2.91 10.23 -1.00
N PHE A 269 -4.05 10.13 -0.35
CA PHE A 269 -5.21 10.94 -0.68
C PHE A 269 -5.03 12.38 -0.15
N PRO A 270 -5.06 13.40 -1.03
CA PRO A 270 -4.92 14.80 -0.61
C PRO A 270 -6.06 15.26 0.30
N CYS A 271 -7.25 14.66 0.21
CA CYS A 271 -8.39 15.01 1.07
C CYS A 271 -8.25 14.51 2.52
N ILE A 272 -7.20 13.77 2.85
CA ILE A 272 -6.97 13.21 4.19
C ILE A 272 -5.84 14.00 4.85
N SER A 273 -6.10 14.65 5.99
CA SER A 273 -5.09 15.36 6.77
C SER A 273 -4.11 14.39 7.45
N LEU A 274 -2.96 14.89 7.89
CA LEU A 274 -2.02 14.10 8.71
C LEU A 274 -2.67 13.59 10.00
N GLU A 275 -3.47 14.41 10.67
CA GLU A 275 -4.20 14.03 11.88
C GLU A 275 -5.13 12.84 11.60
N LEU A 276 -5.98 12.97 10.58
CA LEU A 276 -6.90 11.90 10.19
C LEU A 276 -6.15 10.62 9.77
N ALA A 277 -5.02 10.76 9.06
CA ALA A 277 -4.19 9.61 8.71
C ALA A 277 -3.61 8.90 9.95
N SER A 278 -3.25 9.65 11.00
CA SER A 278 -2.81 9.08 12.28
C SER A 278 -3.95 8.34 13.00
N GLU A 279 -5.14 8.93 13.05
CA GLU A 279 -6.32 8.30 13.66
C GLU A 279 -6.75 7.01 12.93
N ILE A 280 -6.60 6.98 11.60
CA ILE A 280 -6.84 5.78 10.80
C ILE A 280 -5.82 4.68 11.17
N ALA A 281 -4.55 5.02 11.33
CA ALA A 281 -3.53 4.06 11.76
C ALA A 281 -3.82 3.52 13.17
N GLU A 282 -4.25 4.38 14.10
CA GLU A 282 -4.68 3.97 15.45
C GLU A 282 -5.85 2.98 15.39
N SER A 283 -6.85 3.26 14.56
CA SER A 283 -7.98 2.35 14.31
C SER A 283 -7.52 0.97 13.81
N TYR A 284 -6.49 0.91 12.96
CA TYR A 284 -5.93 -0.34 12.47
C TYR A 284 -5.08 -1.08 13.53
N ALA A 285 -4.33 -0.36 14.36
CA ALA A 285 -3.67 -0.95 15.52
C ALA A 285 -4.68 -1.58 16.49
N HIS A 286 -5.83 -0.92 16.69
CA HIS A 286 -6.91 -1.43 17.51
C HIS A 286 -7.51 -2.72 16.96
N ARG A 287 -7.78 -2.75 15.65
CA ARG A 287 -8.26 -3.96 14.98
C ARG A 287 -7.27 -5.12 15.10
N ALA A 288 -5.97 -4.86 15.03
CA ALA A 288 -4.95 -5.90 15.19
C ALA A 288 -4.96 -6.50 16.61
N LEU A 289 -5.17 -5.67 17.64
CA LEU A 289 -5.35 -6.14 19.03
C LEU A 289 -6.62 -6.97 19.19
N GLU A 290 -7.75 -6.51 18.65
CA GLU A 290 -9.00 -7.26 18.67
C GLU A 290 -8.88 -8.62 17.97
N ALA A 291 -8.18 -8.67 16.83
CA ALA A 291 -7.95 -9.89 16.06
C ALA A 291 -7.19 -10.96 16.84
N VAL A 292 -6.34 -10.57 17.80
CA VAL A 292 -5.61 -11.50 18.69
C VAL A 292 -6.30 -11.68 20.05
N GLY A 293 -7.54 -11.19 20.20
CA GLY A 293 -8.36 -11.36 21.41
C GLY A 293 -7.99 -10.42 22.56
N VAL A 294 -7.47 -9.23 22.26
CA VAL A 294 -7.11 -8.20 23.24
C VAL A 294 -8.04 -7.00 23.13
N SER A 295 -8.86 -6.76 24.16
CA SER A 295 -9.75 -5.58 24.22
C SER A 295 -8.98 -4.29 24.56
N MET A 296 -9.39 -3.19 23.94
CA MET A 296 -8.81 -1.85 24.14
C MET A 296 -9.12 -1.24 25.51
N ASP A 297 -10.25 -1.59 26.11
CA ASP A 297 -10.62 -1.11 27.46
C ASP A 297 -9.57 -1.50 28.52
N ALA A 298 -8.73 -2.48 28.22
CA ALA A 298 -7.64 -2.92 29.07
C ALA A 298 -6.31 -2.15 28.87
N TYR A 299 -6.21 -1.32 27.83
CA TYR A 299 -5.05 -0.46 27.53
C TYR A 299 -5.39 1.04 27.55
N ASN A 300 -6.67 1.38 27.48
CA ASN A 300 -7.16 2.73 27.78
C ASN A 300 -7.08 3.00 29.27
N LEU A 301 -5.97 3.58 29.72
CA LEU A 301 -5.88 4.51 30.85
C LEU A 301 -4.45 5.02 30.93
N GLU A 302 -4.08 5.95 30.06
CA GLU A 302 -3.31 7.12 30.47
C GLU A 302 -3.42 8.18 29.37
N ALA A 303 -4.27 9.16 29.62
CA ALA A 303 -4.25 10.41 28.88
C ALA A 303 -2.81 10.95 28.93
N LYS A 304 -2.20 11.15 27.75
CA LYS A 304 -0.89 11.79 27.60
C LYS A 304 -0.89 13.10 28.40
N HIS A 305 -0.36 13.06 29.62
CA HIS A 305 0.17 14.27 30.22
C HIS A 305 1.32 14.70 29.32
N LEU A 306 1.24 15.92 28.79
CA LEU A 306 2.29 16.56 28.01
C LEU A 306 3.52 16.73 28.92
N GLN A 307 4.31 15.66 29.05
CA GLN A 307 5.64 15.73 29.62
C GLN A 307 6.55 16.51 28.64
N PRO A 308 7.60 17.18 29.13
CA PRO A 308 8.55 17.85 28.25
C PRO A 308 9.14 16.86 27.25
N ARG A 309 9.20 17.24 25.97
CA ARG A 309 9.73 16.37 24.91
C ARG A 309 11.15 15.92 25.24
N ARG A 310 11.35 14.63 25.51
CA ARG A 310 12.66 14.05 25.86
C ARG A 310 13.37 13.66 24.56
N VAL A 311 14.47 14.35 24.25
CA VAL A 311 15.35 14.02 23.12
C VAL A 311 16.64 13.41 23.66
N VAL A 312 17.00 12.24 23.15
CA VAL A 312 18.25 11.54 23.51
C VAL A 312 19.13 11.45 22.27
N THR A 313 20.44 11.69 22.43
CA THR A 313 21.41 11.51 21.34
C THR A 313 22.13 10.17 21.53
N ALA A 314 22.24 9.40 20.45
CA ALA A 314 23.07 8.21 20.37
C ALA A 314 24.42 8.61 19.77
N GLU A 315 25.44 8.64 20.62
CA GLU A 315 26.81 8.89 20.18
C GLU A 315 27.37 7.64 19.49
N ARG A 316 28.16 7.84 18.43
CA ARG A 316 28.89 6.75 17.77
C ARG A 316 30.00 6.24 18.68
N GLN A 317 29.75 5.14 19.38
CA GLN A 317 30.79 4.48 20.16
C GLN A 317 31.67 3.60 19.25
N ARG A 318 32.96 3.93 19.16
CA ARG A 318 34.00 2.97 18.78
C ARG A 318 34.46 2.28 20.05
N GLU A 319 33.81 1.19 20.44
CA GLU A 319 34.32 0.36 21.54
C GLU A 319 35.71 -0.17 21.19
N SER A 320 36.61 -0.19 22.16
CA SER A 320 37.94 -0.79 22.00
C SER A 320 37.83 -2.32 21.95
N ASN A 321 38.64 -2.97 21.09
CA ASN A 321 38.60 -4.42 20.85
C ASN A 321 38.70 -5.30 22.12
N GLU A 322 39.19 -4.77 23.23
CA GLU A 322 39.36 -5.50 24.49
C GLU A 322 38.03 -5.71 25.26
N ASN A 323 37.02 -4.83 25.10
CA ASN A 323 35.68 -5.00 25.70
C ASN A 323 34.72 -5.85 24.84
N MET A 324 35.02 -6.03 23.54
CA MET A 324 34.15 -6.75 22.60
C MET A 324 34.15 -8.27 22.78
N GLN A 325 35.23 -8.86 23.29
CA GLN A 325 35.35 -10.33 23.39
C GLN A 325 34.45 -10.96 24.49
N SER A 326 33.83 -10.15 25.36
CA SER A 326 32.98 -10.64 26.46
C SER A 326 31.49 -10.30 26.36
N GLN A 327 31.04 -9.51 25.37
CA GLN A 327 29.61 -9.13 25.24
C GLN A 327 28.82 -10.11 24.37
N LYS A 328 27.61 -10.49 24.81
CA LYS A 328 26.64 -11.28 24.02
C LYS A 328 26.23 -10.46 22.79
N LYS A 329 26.30 -11.05 21.59
CA LYS A 329 25.82 -10.43 20.35
C LYS A 329 24.36 -10.01 20.49
N LEU A 330 24.01 -8.84 19.95
CA LEU A 330 22.64 -8.38 19.85
C LEU A 330 21.91 -9.16 18.74
N ARG A 331 20.76 -9.76 19.05
CA ARG A 331 19.99 -10.61 18.14
C ARG A 331 18.84 -9.81 17.55
N ILE A 332 18.87 -9.61 16.23
CA ILE A 332 17.91 -8.78 15.50
C ILE A 332 17.11 -9.66 14.56
N GLY A 333 15.79 -9.64 14.69
CA GLY A 333 14.85 -10.21 13.73
C GLY A 333 14.36 -9.17 12.73
N TYR A 334 14.22 -9.54 11.46
CA TYR A 334 13.52 -8.74 10.45
C TYR A 334 12.32 -9.53 9.92
N LEU A 335 11.13 -8.98 10.11
CA LEU A 335 9.85 -9.59 9.74
C LEU A 335 9.27 -8.91 8.49
N SER A 336 8.96 -9.69 7.45
CA SER A 336 8.33 -9.15 6.25
C SER A 336 7.62 -10.20 5.40
N PRO A 337 6.46 -9.88 4.79
CA PRO A 337 5.91 -10.66 3.68
C PRO A 337 6.67 -10.46 2.36
N ASP A 338 7.53 -9.44 2.30
CA ASP A 338 8.04 -8.89 1.05
C ASP A 338 9.44 -9.37 0.66
N PHE A 339 9.96 -10.39 1.33
CA PHE A 339 11.18 -11.08 0.91
C PHE A 339 10.90 -11.97 -0.31
N THR A 340 10.61 -11.33 -1.44
CA THR A 340 10.23 -11.95 -2.71
C THR A 340 10.89 -11.25 -3.89
N SER A 341 10.95 -11.93 -5.04
CA SER A 341 11.64 -11.49 -6.27
C SER A 341 11.03 -10.29 -7.00
N ARG A 342 9.89 -9.78 -6.55
CA ARG A 342 9.14 -8.72 -7.26
C ARG A 342 8.67 -7.60 -6.33
N HIS A 343 9.25 -7.51 -5.14
CA HIS A 343 8.89 -6.45 -4.20
C HIS A 343 9.99 -5.41 -4.03
N PRO A 344 9.66 -4.10 -4.03
CA PRO A 344 10.61 -3.02 -3.79
C PRO A 344 11.48 -3.21 -2.54
N LEU A 345 10.91 -3.73 -1.44
CA LEU A 345 11.65 -3.95 -0.21
C LEU A 345 12.85 -4.87 -0.41
N ALA A 346 12.65 -6.03 -1.07
CA ALA A 346 13.73 -6.97 -1.35
C ALA A 346 14.82 -6.34 -2.23
N PHE A 347 14.45 -5.58 -3.27
CA PHE A 347 15.42 -4.90 -4.13
C PHE A 347 16.28 -3.88 -3.36
N LEU A 348 15.67 -3.15 -2.43
CA LEU A 348 16.33 -2.11 -1.66
C LEU A 348 17.21 -2.68 -0.55
N MET A 349 16.74 -3.69 0.18
CA MET A 349 17.38 -4.15 1.42
C MET A 349 18.29 -5.38 1.26
N GLN A 350 18.31 -6.06 0.11
CA GLN A 350 19.07 -7.30 -0.09
C GLN A 350 20.55 -7.27 0.30
N HIS A 351 21.19 -6.10 0.33
CA HIS A 351 22.58 -5.93 0.76
C HIS A 351 22.74 -5.28 2.15
N VAL A 352 21.66 -4.94 2.84
CA VAL A 352 21.71 -4.38 4.21
C VAL A 352 22.18 -5.45 5.19
N PHE A 353 21.65 -6.67 5.07
CA PHE A 353 21.88 -7.74 6.06
C PHE A 353 23.34 -8.20 6.15
N ARG A 354 24.09 -8.16 5.03
CA ARG A 354 25.54 -8.43 5.00
C ARG A 354 26.41 -7.30 5.58
N CYS A 355 25.86 -6.09 5.69
CA CYS A 355 26.59 -4.94 6.23
C CYS A 355 26.57 -4.88 7.76
N HIS A 356 25.82 -5.77 8.42
CA HIS A 356 25.88 -5.91 9.87
C HIS A 356 27.24 -6.47 10.32
N ASP A 357 27.82 -5.89 11.35
CA ASP A 357 29.00 -6.39 12.03
C ASP A 357 28.67 -7.71 12.73
N LYS A 358 28.99 -8.83 12.06
CA LYS A 358 28.76 -10.19 12.56
C LYS A 358 29.49 -10.50 13.87
N SER A 359 30.45 -9.68 14.31
CA SER A 359 31.07 -9.84 15.63
C SER A 359 30.16 -9.33 16.77
N ARG A 360 29.26 -8.39 16.48
CA ARG A 360 28.39 -7.70 17.46
C ARG A 360 26.92 -8.03 17.29
N PHE A 361 26.49 -8.41 16.08
CA PHE A 361 25.09 -8.63 15.73
C PHE A 361 24.85 -10.03 15.14
N SER A 362 23.70 -10.61 15.46
CA SER A 362 23.15 -11.84 14.86
C SER A 362 21.83 -11.50 14.16
N VAL A 363 21.74 -11.78 12.87
CA VAL A 363 20.64 -11.36 12.00
C VAL A 363 19.74 -12.54 11.66
N HIS A 364 18.48 -12.45 12.07
CA HIS A 364 17.43 -13.44 11.82
C HIS A 364 16.39 -12.85 10.86
N ILE A 365 16.02 -13.61 9.83
CA ILE A 365 15.01 -13.21 8.84
C ILE A 365 13.75 -14.05 9.03
N TYR A 366 12.60 -13.41 9.14
CA TYR A 366 11.29 -14.04 9.20
C TYR A 366 10.46 -13.61 7.99
N SER A 367 10.30 -14.54 7.05
CA SER A 367 9.52 -14.32 5.84
C SER A 367 8.11 -14.86 5.99
N LEU A 368 7.10 -14.02 5.70
CA LEU A 368 5.70 -14.47 5.55
C LEU A 368 5.38 -14.89 4.11
N SER A 369 6.38 -14.96 3.23
CA SER A 369 6.17 -15.43 1.86
C SER A 369 5.81 -16.91 1.85
N ARG A 370 4.84 -17.29 1.00
CA ARG A 370 4.30 -18.65 0.90
C ARG A 370 5.25 -19.64 0.22
N GLU A 371 6.22 -19.16 -0.56
CA GLU A 371 7.12 -20.02 -1.32
C GLU A 371 8.59 -19.64 -1.10
N ALA A 372 9.46 -20.65 -1.09
CA ALA A 372 10.89 -20.45 -1.15
C ALA A 372 11.26 -19.88 -2.52
N ASN A 373 11.27 -18.55 -2.61
CA ASN A 373 11.70 -17.84 -3.80
C ASN A 373 13.23 -17.89 -3.91
N GLU A 374 13.73 -18.41 -5.04
CA GLU A 374 15.16 -18.55 -5.33
C GLU A 374 15.70 -17.40 -6.20
N SER A 375 15.06 -16.23 -6.15
CA SER A 375 15.58 -15.05 -6.84
C SER A 375 16.90 -14.58 -6.25
N LEU A 376 17.60 -13.75 -7.03
CA LEU A 376 18.90 -13.22 -6.64
C LEU A 376 18.81 -12.40 -5.35
N GLU A 377 17.73 -11.65 -5.17
CA GLU A 377 17.48 -10.84 -3.97
C GLU A 377 17.28 -11.74 -2.74
N VAL A 378 16.41 -12.73 -2.83
CA VAL A 378 16.08 -13.59 -1.68
C VAL A 378 17.28 -14.48 -1.31
N LYS A 379 18.02 -14.97 -2.30
CA LYS A 379 19.31 -15.65 -2.08
C LYS A 379 20.32 -14.72 -1.40
N ALA A 380 20.49 -13.49 -1.89
CA ALA A 380 21.39 -12.52 -1.28
C ALA A 380 21.03 -12.21 0.18
N ILE A 381 19.74 -12.15 0.52
CA ILE A 381 19.25 -11.98 1.90
C ILE A 381 19.59 -13.22 2.72
N ARG A 382 19.21 -14.41 2.25
CA ARG A 382 19.43 -15.68 2.94
C ARG A 382 20.90 -15.97 3.21
N ASP A 383 21.76 -15.76 2.21
CA ASP A 383 23.19 -16.01 2.29
C ASP A 383 23.91 -15.02 3.22
N SER A 384 23.26 -13.89 3.55
CA SER A 384 23.82 -12.87 4.44
C SER A 384 23.20 -12.83 5.84
N SER A 385 22.12 -13.56 6.08
CA SER A 385 21.53 -13.73 7.41
C SER A 385 22.12 -14.91 8.16
N ASP A 386 22.12 -14.84 9.49
CA ASP A 386 22.51 -15.97 10.34
C ASP A 386 21.43 -17.06 10.37
N THR A 387 20.15 -16.65 10.31
CA THR A 387 18.99 -17.54 10.14
C THR A 387 17.99 -16.94 9.15
N PHE A 388 17.39 -17.79 8.32
CA PHE A 388 16.26 -17.43 7.45
C PHE A 388 15.12 -18.42 7.66
N THR A 389 13.97 -17.93 8.13
CA THR A 389 12.81 -18.73 8.50
C THR A 389 11.60 -18.31 7.70
N TYR A 390 10.94 -19.27 7.02
CA TYR A 390 9.61 -19.07 6.45
C TYR A 390 8.57 -19.37 7.54
N LEU A 391 7.68 -18.42 7.80
CA LEU A 391 6.61 -18.52 8.77
C LEU A 391 5.35 -19.10 8.10
N PRO A 392 4.78 -20.23 8.58
CA PRO A 392 3.70 -20.92 7.91
C PRO A 392 2.33 -20.26 8.20
N THR A 393 2.06 -19.14 7.53
CA THR A 393 0.85 -18.32 7.76
C THR A 393 -0.48 -19.01 7.42
N THR A 394 -0.44 -20.14 6.71
CA THR A 394 -1.63 -20.95 6.38
C THR A 394 -1.96 -21.97 7.46
N GLU A 395 -1.02 -22.28 8.36
CA GLU A 395 -1.14 -23.34 9.35
C GLU A 395 -1.18 -22.82 10.78
N LYS A 396 -0.57 -21.64 11.01
CA LYS A 396 -0.44 -21.03 12.34
C LYS A 396 -1.14 -19.68 12.41
N THR A 397 -1.74 -19.43 13.56
CA THR A 397 -2.31 -18.13 13.94
C THR A 397 -1.19 -17.10 14.18
N PRO A 398 -1.49 -15.78 14.12
CA PRO A 398 -0.51 -14.73 14.45
C PRO A 398 0.16 -14.93 15.82
N VAL A 399 -0.59 -15.40 16.81
CA VAL A 399 -0.09 -15.67 18.17
C VAL A 399 0.92 -16.82 18.17
N GLU A 400 0.63 -17.93 17.50
CA GLU A 400 1.55 -19.08 17.39
C GLU A 400 2.82 -18.73 16.59
N LEU A 401 2.68 -17.90 15.56
CA LEU A 401 3.82 -17.37 14.81
C LEU A 401 4.71 -16.51 15.71
N TYR A 402 4.12 -15.57 16.45
CA TYR A 402 4.86 -14.70 17.36
C TYR A 402 5.52 -15.49 18.51
N GLN A 403 4.85 -16.51 19.07
CA GLN A 403 5.45 -17.44 20.04
C GLN A 403 6.71 -18.12 19.49
N SER A 404 6.69 -18.50 18.21
CA SER A 404 7.85 -19.11 17.54
C SER A 404 9.02 -18.10 17.44
N ILE A 405 8.73 -16.82 17.19
CA ILE A 405 9.73 -15.74 17.16
C ILE A 405 10.31 -15.48 18.56
N VAL A 406 9.48 -15.46 19.60
CA VAL A 406 9.92 -15.23 20.99
C VAL A 406 10.87 -16.33 21.48
N GLN A 407 10.69 -17.57 21.03
CA GLN A 407 11.61 -18.68 21.34
C GLN A 407 13.03 -18.45 20.83
N ASP A 408 13.19 -17.59 19.82
CA ASP A 408 14.50 -17.21 19.31
C ASP A 408 15.21 -16.17 20.18
N ASP A 409 14.67 -15.74 21.34
CA ASP A 409 15.35 -14.83 22.31
C ASP A 409 16.02 -13.63 21.61
N LEU A 410 15.24 -12.95 20.76
CA LEU A 410 15.67 -11.75 20.05
C LEU A 410 15.69 -10.55 21.00
N ASP A 411 16.68 -9.68 20.86
CA ASP A 411 16.69 -8.38 21.55
C ASP A 411 15.78 -7.38 20.81
N ILE A 412 15.74 -7.43 19.47
CA ILE A 412 14.99 -6.51 18.62
C ILE A 412 14.26 -7.26 17.50
N LEU A 413 13.01 -6.89 17.22
CA LEU A 413 12.22 -7.34 16.09
C LEU A 413 11.81 -6.14 15.23
N VAL A 414 12.35 -6.08 14.02
CA VAL A 414 12.11 -5.04 13.03
C VAL A 414 10.98 -5.47 12.09
N ASP A 415 9.87 -4.75 12.14
CA ASP A 415 8.77 -4.83 11.19
C ASP A 415 9.12 -4.03 9.93
N LEU A 416 9.26 -4.73 8.79
CA LEU A 416 9.53 -4.14 7.48
C LEU A 416 8.30 -4.03 6.58
N CYS A 417 7.10 -4.11 7.14
CA CYS A 417 5.82 -4.12 6.45
C CYS A 417 4.92 -2.98 6.96
N GLY A 418 4.63 -2.94 8.26
CA GLY A 418 3.56 -2.13 8.82
C GLY A 418 2.22 -2.44 8.14
N TYR A 419 1.49 -1.40 7.74
CA TYR A 419 0.21 -1.50 7.01
C TYR A 419 0.38 -1.47 5.48
N ALA A 420 1.51 -1.88 4.93
CA ALA A 420 1.68 -1.99 3.49
C ALA A 420 1.00 -3.27 2.97
N GLY A 421 0.14 -3.12 1.95
CA GLY A 421 -0.64 -4.23 1.40
C GLY A 421 -1.58 -4.89 2.42
N THR A 422 -2.05 -6.09 2.12
CA THR A 422 -2.79 -6.94 3.07
C THR A 422 -1.83 -7.93 3.70
N SER A 423 -1.51 -7.72 4.97
CA SER A 423 -0.57 -8.54 5.72
C SER A 423 -1.08 -8.73 7.16
N ILE A 424 -0.64 -9.81 7.79
CA ILE A 424 -0.97 -10.14 9.20
C ILE A 424 0.11 -9.65 10.18
N VAL A 425 1.06 -8.82 9.71
CA VAL A 425 2.19 -8.37 10.54
C VAL A 425 1.71 -7.58 11.75
N ALA A 426 0.73 -6.69 11.59
CA ALA A 426 0.18 -5.93 12.72
C ALA A 426 -0.38 -6.86 13.82
N GLU A 427 -1.07 -7.94 13.44
CA GLU A 427 -1.59 -8.96 14.34
C GLU A 427 -0.46 -9.77 14.99
N ILE A 428 0.61 -10.09 14.25
CA ILE A 428 1.82 -10.71 14.82
C ILE A 428 2.44 -9.78 15.87
N MET A 429 2.57 -8.48 15.59
CA MET A 429 3.12 -7.49 16.54
C MET A 429 2.20 -7.32 17.76
N ALA A 430 0.87 -7.30 17.57
CA ALA A 430 -0.13 -7.24 18.64
C ALA A 430 -0.11 -8.48 19.55
N SER A 431 0.38 -9.62 19.05
CA SER A 431 0.47 -10.87 19.81
C SER A 431 1.38 -10.74 21.04
N ARG A 432 2.32 -9.78 21.06
CA ARG A 432 3.08 -9.42 22.27
C ARG A 432 2.16 -9.10 23.45
N CYS A 433 1.19 -8.23 23.24
CA CYS A 433 0.21 -7.84 24.26
C CYS A 433 -0.62 -9.03 24.72
N LYS A 434 -1.02 -9.90 23.79
CA LYS A 434 -1.78 -11.12 24.11
C LYS A 434 -0.98 -12.06 25.01
N LEU A 435 0.27 -12.36 24.64
CA LEU A 435 1.12 -13.28 25.40
C LEU A 435 1.51 -12.72 26.77
N GLN A 436 1.83 -11.42 26.87
CA GLN A 436 2.12 -10.76 28.14
C GLN A 436 0.96 -10.88 29.13
N ARG A 437 -0.28 -10.75 28.64
CA ARG A 437 -1.49 -10.88 29.47
C ARG A 437 -1.78 -12.33 29.85
N ASP A 438 -1.73 -13.24 28.87
CA ASP A 438 -2.08 -14.65 29.09
C ASP A 438 -1.09 -15.36 30.02
N MET A 439 0.19 -14.98 30.01
CA MET A 439 1.21 -15.63 30.82
C MET A 439 1.27 -15.17 32.29
N GLY A 440 0.65 -14.04 32.66
CA GLY A 440 0.62 -13.57 34.05
C GLY A 440 1.99 -13.66 34.75
N ASP A 441 2.04 -14.25 35.95
CA ASP A 441 3.28 -14.45 36.72
C ASP A 441 4.32 -15.40 36.08
N THR A 442 3.94 -16.20 35.07
CA THR A 442 4.91 -17.04 34.32
C THR A 442 5.72 -16.23 33.30
N ALA A 443 5.34 -14.98 33.05
CA ALA A 443 6.05 -14.06 32.14
C ALA A 443 7.39 -13.55 32.70
N ILE A 444 7.68 -13.74 34.00
CA ILE A 444 8.87 -13.18 34.67
C ILE A 444 10.20 -13.56 34.00
N ASN A 445 10.24 -14.68 33.26
CA ASN A 445 11.44 -15.15 32.57
C ASN A 445 11.35 -15.09 31.03
N THR A 446 10.25 -14.59 30.46
CA THR A 446 10.11 -14.50 29.00
C THR A 446 10.60 -13.13 28.53
N HIS A 447 11.66 -13.12 27.73
CA HIS A 447 12.14 -11.91 27.06
C HIS A 447 11.31 -11.64 25.80
N TYR A 448 10.71 -10.46 25.70
CA TYR A 448 10.04 -9.99 24.48
C TYR A 448 10.94 -8.97 23.79
N PRO A 449 11.15 -9.07 22.46
CA PRO A 449 11.99 -8.13 21.74
C PRO A 449 11.39 -6.73 21.72
N ILE A 450 12.26 -5.72 21.61
CA ILE A 450 11.87 -4.36 21.26
C ILE A 450 11.32 -4.37 19.84
N HIS A 451 10.14 -3.82 19.64
CA HIS A 451 9.46 -3.75 18.35
C HIS A 451 9.80 -2.45 17.64
N VAL A 452 10.34 -2.55 16.42
CA VAL A 452 10.77 -1.39 15.63
C VAL A 452 10.08 -1.40 14.26
N ALA A 453 9.35 -0.35 13.92
CA ALA A 453 8.82 -0.17 12.57
C ALA A 453 9.87 0.50 11.68
N TYR A 454 10.10 -0.05 10.49
CA TYR A 454 10.99 0.54 9.51
C TYR A 454 10.57 0.26 8.06
N MET A 455 10.71 1.28 7.21
CA MET A 455 10.72 1.20 5.74
C MET A 455 9.42 0.81 5.03
N GLY A 456 8.76 -0.28 5.41
CA GLY A 456 7.60 -0.83 4.69
C GLY A 456 6.41 0.11 4.61
N PHE A 457 6.08 0.78 5.72
CA PHE A 457 4.97 1.72 5.80
C PHE A 457 5.45 3.15 6.13
N PRO A 458 5.21 4.14 5.26
CA PRO A 458 5.70 5.51 5.41
C PRO A 458 4.71 6.40 6.19
N GLY A 459 4.30 5.97 7.38
CA GLY A 459 3.32 6.68 8.22
C GLY A 459 3.36 6.26 9.69
N SER A 460 2.45 6.82 10.49
CA SER A 460 2.28 6.44 11.90
C SER A 460 1.84 4.98 12.04
N MET A 461 2.34 4.31 13.08
CA MET A 461 1.96 2.94 13.44
C MET A 461 0.70 2.85 14.30
N GLY A 462 0.11 4.00 14.67
CA GLY A 462 -1.14 4.04 15.42
C GLY A 462 -1.06 3.64 16.89
N SER A 463 -0.11 2.80 17.31
CA SER A 463 0.03 2.40 18.72
C SER A 463 1.46 2.16 19.16
N HIS A 464 1.84 2.79 20.28
CA HIS A 464 3.13 2.58 20.93
C HIS A 464 3.18 1.25 21.71
N HIS A 465 2.04 0.60 21.95
CA HIS A 465 1.98 -0.72 22.57
C HIS A 465 2.40 -1.84 21.60
N LEU A 466 2.23 -1.63 20.30
CA LEU A 466 2.59 -2.61 19.25
C LEU A 466 4.00 -2.36 18.71
N TRP A 467 4.38 -1.09 18.54
CA TRP A 467 5.71 -0.67 18.08
C TRP A 467 6.31 0.35 19.04
N ASP A 468 7.44 0.01 19.64
CA ASP A 468 8.12 0.87 20.61
C ASP A 468 8.84 2.02 19.90
N TYR A 469 9.44 1.74 18.74
CA TYR A 469 10.21 2.70 17.94
C TYR A 469 9.79 2.71 16.47
N SER A 470 9.97 3.85 15.80
CA SER A 470 9.90 3.96 14.34
C SER A 470 11.11 4.71 13.80
N ILE A 471 11.79 4.17 12.77
CA ILE A 471 13.01 4.75 12.21
C ILE A 471 12.69 5.63 10.99
N PHE A 472 13.02 6.92 11.11
CA PHE A 472 12.84 7.94 10.08
C PHE A 472 14.02 8.92 10.06
N ASP A 473 13.83 10.10 9.46
CA ASP A 473 14.77 11.21 9.54
C ASP A 473 14.04 12.52 9.85
N LYS A 474 14.79 13.50 10.35
CA LYS A 474 14.26 14.80 10.78
C LYS A 474 13.65 15.63 9.66
N HIS A 475 13.92 15.31 8.40
CA HIS A 475 13.42 16.05 7.24
C HIS A 475 12.04 15.51 6.85
N VAL A 476 11.83 14.18 6.88
CA VAL A 476 10.53 13.58 6.58
C VAL A 476 9.53 13.71 7.73
N ILE A 477 10.01 13.70 8.98
CA ILE A 477 9.21 14.06 10.16
C ILE A 477 10.00 15.10 10.96
N PRO A 478 9.75 16.40 10.78
CA PRO A 478 10.32 17.40 11.66
C PRO A 478 9.74 17.28 13.08
N PRO A 479 10.47 17.74 14.12
CA PRO A 479 9.99 17.66 15.51
C PRO A 479 8.62 18.30 15.74
N SER A 480 8.20 19.28 14.93
CA SER A 480 6.87 19.89 15.02
C SER A 480 5.72 18.92 14.75
N LEU A 481 5.95 17.86 13.96
CA LEU A 481 4.93 16.87 13.60
C LEU A 481 5.01 15.59 14.46
N ARG A 482 5.89 15.57 15.47
CA ARG A 482 6.13 14.40 16.33
C ARG A 482 4.87 13.79 16.92
N ASP A 483 3.88 14.61 17.28
CA ASP A 483 2.71 14.17 18.04
C ASP A 483 1.72 13.34 17.20
N TYR A 484 1.82 13.41 15.88
CA TYR A 484 1.05 12.59 14.93
C TYR A 484 1.62 11.19 14.69
N TYR A 485 2.73 10.84 15.34
CA TYR A 485 3.39 9.54 15.20
C TYR A 485 3.43 8.83 16.56
N SER A 486 2.94 7.59 16.60
CA SER A 486 3.03 6.76 17.79
C SER A 486 4.42 6.12 17.94
N GLY A 487 4.76 5.70 19.17
CA GLY A 487 6.10 5.18 19.50
C GLY A 487 7.17 6.27 19.51
N ALA A 488 8.38 5.94 19.93
CA ALA A 488 9.53 6.84 19.88
C ALA A 488 10.09 6.94 18.46
N LEU A 489 10.44 8.15 18.02
CA LEU A 489 11.05 8.33 16.70
C LEU A 489 12.57 8.19 16.79
N VAL A 490 13.16 7.45 15.86
CA VAL A 490 14.62 7.39 15.70
C VAL A 490 15.02 8.10 14.43
N TYR A 491 15.78 9.17 14.56
CA TYR A 491 16.27 9.97 13.45
C TYR A 491 17.64 9.50 12.98
N MET A 492 17.64 8.91 11.78
CA MET A 492 18.83 8.67 10.99
C MET A 492 19.46 10.00 10.58
N PRO A 493 20.81 10.08 10.49
CA PRO A 493 21.50 11.36 10.36
C PRO A 493 21.24 12.08 9.03
N HIS A 494 21.16 11.34 7.93
CA HIS A 494 21.07 11.90 6.57
C HIS A 494 19.74 11.66 5.89
N CYS A 495 19.35 10.38 5.78
CA CYS A 495 18.13 9.92 5.16
C CYS A 495 17.76 8.58 5.80
N TYR A 496 16.49 8.38 6.11
CA TYR A 496 16.03 7.09 6.64
C TYR A 496 16.01 5.99 5.57
N PHE A 497 15.93 6.37 4.30
CA PHE A 497 15.74 5.45 3.19
C PHE A 497 17.07 4.76 2.81
N VAL A 498 17.11 3.43 2.90
CA VAL A 498 18.26 2.62 2.48
C VAL A 498 18.00 1.97 1.12
N ASN A 499 19.07 1.62 0.41
CA ASN A 499 18.97 0.88 -0.84
C ASN A 499 20.25 0.07 -1.14
N SER A 500 20.18 -0.78 -2.17
CA SER A 500 21.28 -1.65 -2.63
C SER A 500 21.81 -1.30 -4.02
N HIS A 501 21.46 -0.14 -4.58
CA HIS A 501 21.73 0.19 -5.99
C HIS A 501 23.23 0.18 -6.31
N LYS A 502 24.06 0.72 -5.40
CA LYS A 502 25.52 0.77 -5.56
C LYS A 502 26.15 -0.60 -5.77
N THR A 503 25.58 -1.62 -5.13
CA THR A 503 26.10 -2.99 -5.20
C THR A 503 25.55 -3.75 -6.42
N VAL A 504 24.29 -3.51 -6.77
CA VAL A 504 23.56 -4.27 -7.80
C VAL A 504 23.81 -3.72 -9.21
N ILE A 505 23.91 -2.39 -9.35
CA ILE A 505 24.05 -1.72 -10.64
C ILE A 505 25.53 -1.41 -10.88
N GLY A 506 26.11 -2.05 -11.89
CA GLY A 506 27.54 -1.93 -12.22
C GLY A 506 28.50 -2.74 -11.33
N GLY A 507 27.98 -3.63 -10.49
CA GLY A 507 28.80 -4.58 -9.70
C GLY A 507 29.47 -5.66 -10.57
N PRO A 508 30.47 -6.39 -10.04
CA PRO A 508 31.16 -7.46 -10.79
C PRO A 508 30.20 -8.62 -11.14
N GLY A 509 30.25 -9.11 -12.39
CA GLY A 509 29.43 -10.24 -12.89
C GLY A 509 28.20 -9.81 -13.70
N ASP A 510 27.09 -10.54 -13.56
CA ASP A 510 25.77 -10.32 -14.22
C ASP A 510 24.97 -9.14 -13.63
N GLY A 511 25.64 -8.10 -13.12
CA GLY A 511 25.00 -6.93 -12.53
C GLY A 511 24.14 -6.16 -13.53
N ILE A 512 23.22 -5.33 -13.04
CA ILE A 512 22.34 -4.52 -13.91
C ILE A 512 23.18 -3.45 -14.59
N MET A 513 23.16 -3.43 -15.92
CA MET A 513 23.86 -2.42 -16.72
C MET A 513 22.89 -1.33 -17.18
N LEU A 514 23.17 -0.08 -16.81
CA LEU A 514 22.44 1.08 -17.31
C LEU A 514 22.72 1.29 -18.80
N ALA A 515 21.77 1.90 -19.52
CA ALA A 515 21.93 2.21 -20.93
C ALA A 515 23.01 3.28 -21.16
N ASN A 516 23.94 3.03 -22.06
CA ASN A 516 24.89 4.04 -22.53
C ASN A 516 24.25 5.01 -23.55
N GLU A 517 24.92 6.12 -23.88
CA GLU A 517 24.38 7.15 -24.79
C GLU A 517 23.95 6.62 -26.17
N GLY A 518 24.66 5.64 -26.72
CA GLY A 518 24.30 5.00 -27.99
C GLY A 518 23.03 4.14 -27.87
N GLU A 519 22.91 3.37 -26.79
CA GLU A 519 21.72 2.57 -26.50
C GLU A 519 20.49 3.44 -26.21
N LYS A 520 20.67 4.58 -25.52
CA LYS A 520 19.57 5.51 -25.19
C LYS A 520 18.84 6.00 -26.44
N ALA A 521 19.55 6.26 -27.54
CA ALA A 521 18.91 6.71 -28.78
C ALA A 521 17.97 5.64 -29.37
N THR A 522 18.40 4.38 -29.36
CA THR A 522 17.58 3.23 -29.81
C THR A 522 16.40 3.00 -28.86
N LEU A 523 16.65 2.98 -27.55
CA LEU A 523 15.61 2.79 -26.53
C LEU A 523 14.58 3.92 -26.57
N ARG A 524 14.98 5.17 -26.79
CA ARG A 524 14.05 6.29 -26.97
C ARG A 524 13.07 5.99 -28.12
N ALA A 525 13.57 5.52 -29.27
CA ALA A 525 12.71 5.17 -30.39
C ALA A 525 11.74 4.01 -30.07
N GLU A 526 12.16 2.99 -29.30
CA GLU A 526 11.30 1.89 -28.87
C GLU A 526 10.09 2.35 -28.03
N TYR A 527 10.25 3.42 -27.26
CA TYR A 527 9.19 4.02 -26.44
C TYR A 527 8.47 5.20 -27.12
N GLY A 528 8.73 5.46 -28.41
CA GLY A 528 8.12 6.59 -29.12
C GLY A 528 8.65 7.97 -28.69
N LEU A 529 9.82 8.02 -28.05
CA LEU A 529 10.50 9.26 -27.64
C LEU A 529 11.44 9.71 -28.76
N HIS A 530 11.37 10.98 -29.14
CA HIS A 530 12.32 11.52 -30.10
C HIS A 530 13.73 11.63 -29.50
N ARG A 531 14.77 11.28 -30.27
CA ARG A 531 16.17 11.18 -29.78
C ARG A 531 16.70 12.43 -29.10
N SER A 532 16.21 13.60 -29.47
CA SER A 532 16.67 14.92 -28.96
C SER A 532 15.60 15.71 -28.24
N ALA A 533 14.40 15.13 -28.03
CA ALA A 533 13.40 15.78 -27.20
C ALA A 533 13.85 15.78 -25.73
N PHE A 534 13.47 16.85 -25.02
CA PHE A 534 13.57 16.89 -23.56
C PHE A 534 12.42 16.07 -22.96
N VAL A 535 12.74 15.07 -22.13
CA VAL A 535 11.76 14.12 -21.60
C VAL A 535 11.55 14.34 -20.10
N TYR A 536 10.40 14.91 -19.75
CA TYR A 536 9.88 14.82 -18.38
C TYR A 536 9.31 13.42 -18.16
N CYS A 537 9.61 12.81 -17.01
CA CYS A 537 9.20 11.43 -16.72
C CYS A 537 8.52 11.34 -15.36
N CYS A 538 7.37 10.67 -15.28
CA CYS A 538 6.81 10.20 -14.03
C CYS A 538 6.37 8.74 -14.20
N HIS A 539 7.18 7.82 -13.69
CA HIS A 539 6.84 6.39 -13.67
C HIS A 539 6.20 5.96 -12.35
N SER A 540 5.79 6.90 -11.49
CA SER A 540 4.95 6.60 -10.34
C SER A 540 3.62 6.01 -10.80
N ARG A 541 3.02 5.16 -9.97
CA ARG A 541 1.67 4.67 -10.25
C ARG A 541 0.70 5.85 -10.40
N PRO A 542 -0.25 5.78 -11.33
CA PRO A 542 -1.17 6.89 -11.59
C PRO A 542 -2.04 7.30 -10.39
N ASP A 543 -2.30 6.39 -9.44
CA ASP A 543 -3.01 6.69 -8.19
C ASP A 543 -2.26 7.67 -7.26
N LYS A 544 -1.00 8.00 -7.56
CA LYS A 544 -0.22 9.03 -6.86
C LYS A 544 -0.28 10.41 -7.52
N ILE A 545 -0.84 10.50 -8.72
CA ILE A 545 -0.96 11.74 -9.47
C ILE A 545 -2.36 12.30 -9.21
N ASP A 546 -2.43 13.48 -8.58
CA ASP A 546 -3.70 14.19 -8.41
C ASP A 546 -3.95 15.17 -9.59
N PRO A 547 -5.20 15.62 -9.79
CA PRO A 547 -5.54 16.50 -10.91
C PRO A 547 -4.79 17.83 -10.90
N SER A 548 -4.53 18.42 -9.73
CA SER A 548 -3.83 19.72 -9.61
C SER A 548 -2.36 19.57 -9.99
N THR A 549 -1.70 18.49 -9.55
CA THR A 549 -0.34 18.15 -9.96
C THR A 549 -0.23 17.99 -11.47
N PHE A 550 -1.11 17.17 -12.08
CA PHE A 550 -1.07 16.92 -13.52
C PHE A 550 -1.30 18.20 -14.34
N ARG A 551 -2.27 19.03 -13.96
CA ARG A 551 -2.50 20.32 -14.62
C ARG A 551 -1.29 21.24 -14.55
N SER A 552 -0.59 21.26 -13.42
CA SER A 552 0.65 22.04 -13.26
C SER A 552 1.74 21.55 -14.20
N TRP A 553 1.91 20.23 -14.32
CA TRP A 553 2.85 19.66 -15.30
C TRP A 553 2.49 20.02 -16.73
N MET A 554 1.21 20.00 -17.10
CA MET A 554 0.76 20.38 -18.43
C MET A 554 0.95 21.87 -18.73
N ARG A 555 0.70 22.77 -17.77
CA ARG A 555 1.01 24.20 -17.91
C ARG A 555 2.50 24.43 -18.13
N ALA A 556 3.35 23.78 -17.34
CA ALA A 556 4.80 23.86 -17.50
C ALA A 556 5.28 23.27 -18.84
N LEU A 557 4.70 22.14 -19.25
CA LEU A 557 5.00 21.50 -20.53
C LEU A 557 4.68 22.41 -21.72
N VAL A 558 3.50 23.03 -21.74
CA VAL A 558 3.09 23.99 -22.78
C VAL A 558 4.07 25.16 -22.83
N ARG A 559 4.36 25.78 -21.68
CA ARG A 559 5.34 26.87 -21.58
C ARG A 559 6.72 26.47 -22.10
N ALA A 560 7.20 25.28 -21.75
CA ALA A 560 8.49 24.77 -22.19
C ALA A 560 8.51 24.50 -23.71
N ARG A 561 7.43 23.94 -24.27
CA ARG A 561 7.30 23.73 -25.71
C ARG A 561 7.30 25.04 -26.48
N ASP A 562 6.55 26.04 -26.01
CA ASP A 562 6.53 27.38 -26.62
C ASP A 562 7.91 28.04 -26.62
N GLU A 563 8.62 27.96 -25.50
CA GLU A 563 9.95 28.56 -25.37
C GLU A 563 11.00 27.83 -26.22
N CYS A 564 10.99 26.50 -26.22
CA CYS A 564 11.84 25.70 -27.12
C CYS A 564 11.56 26.01 -28.59
N LYS A 565 10.29 26.18 -28.98
CA LYS A 565 9.90 26.56 -30.35
C LYS A 565 10.44 27.94 -30.74
N LYS A 566 10.36 28.94 -29.85
CA LYS A 566 10.97 30.26 -30.07
C LYS A 566 12.49 30.18 -30.23
N ASN A 567 13.12 29.24 -29.52
CA ASN A 567 14.57 28.99 -29.58
C ASN A 567 14.98 28.10 -30.78
N GLY A 568 14.06 27.80 -31.71
CA GLY A 568 14.36 27.09 -32.95
C GLY A 568 14.41 25.57 -32.84
N VAL A 569 13.88 24.99 -31.77
CA VAL A 569 13.72 23.54 -31.64
C VAL A 569 12.63 23.06 -32.60
N ASN A 570 12.93 22.03 -33.40
CA ASN A 570 11.97 21.42 -34.34
C ASN A 570 10.77 20.83 -33.60
N ASP A 571 9.59 20.85 -34.24
CA ASP A 571 8.33 20.39 -33.64
C ASP A 571 8.40 18.93 -33.13
N GLU A 572 9.13 18.04 -33.81
CA GLU A 572 9.34 16.63 -33.41
C GLU A 572 10.26 16.48 -32.18
N ALA A 573 11.07 17.49 -31.86
CA ALA A 573 12.01 17.51 -30.74
C ALA A 573 11.52 18.36 -29.57
N LEU A 574 10.28 18.85 -29.60
CA LEU A 574 9.71 19.59 -28.49
C LEU A 574 9.55 18.71 -27.24
N PRO A 575 9.59 19.30 -26.03
CA PRO A 575 9.48 18.56 -24.78
C PRO A 575 8.27 17.61 -24.71
N LEU A 576 8.48 16.44 -24.11
CA LEU A 576 7.50 15.35 -23.94
C LEU A 576 7.30 15.03 -22.46
N LEU A 577 6.10 14.55 -22.10
CA LEU A 577 5.79 14.01 -20.78
C LEU A 577 5.55 12.50 -20.88
N TRP A 578 6.41 11.73 -20.22
CA TRP A 578 6.43 10.27 -20.27
C TRP A 578 5.90 9.67 -18.96
N LEU A 579 4.79 8.92 -19.05
CA LEU A 579 4.02 8.43 -17.90
C LEU A 579 3.95 6.90 -17.88
N LEU A 580 3.75 6.32 -16.69
CA LEU A 580 3.44 4.90 -16.56
C LEU A 580 1.99 4.63 -16.96
N ARG A 581 1.77 3.63 -17.83
CA ARG A 581 0.45 3.08 -18.12
C ARG A 581 0.08 2.00 -17.09
N SER A 582 -1.14 2.06 -16.57
CA SER A 582 -1.75 1.04 -15.71
C SER A 582 -3.21 0.87 -16.17
N GLY A 583 -3.56 -0.25 -16.78
CA GLY A 583 -4.80 -0.34 -17.57
C GLY A 583 -4.82 0.57 -18.82
N ASP A 584 -5.83 0.37 -19.67
CA ASP A 584 -5.98 1.08 -20.94
C ASP A 584 -6.70 2.43 -20.78
N GLU A 585 -7.46 2.59 -19.69
CA GLU A 585 -8.34 3.73 -19.46
C GLU A 585 -7.59 5.02 -19.11
N ILE A 586 -6.42 4.90 -18.48
CA ILE A 586 -5.64 6.05 -17.98
C ILE A 586 -5.20 6.96 -19.11
N GLU A 587 -4.65 6.36 -20.16
CA GLU A 587 -4.20 7.11 -21.33
C GLU A 587 -5.37 7.86 -21.97
N GLN A 588 -6.52 7.21 -22.11
CA GLN A 588 -7.71 7.83 -22.69
C GLN A 588 -8.24 8.98 -21.82
N ASN A 589 -8.28 8.79 -20.50
CA ASN A 589 -8.76 9.80 -19.56
C ASN A 589 -7.84 11.04 -19.55
N LEU A 590 -6.52 10.85 -19.49
CA LEU A 590 -5.56 11.95 -19.52
C LEU A 590 -5.55 12.66 -20.86
N ARG A 591 -5.56 11.94 -21.99
CA ARG A 591 -5.65 12.58 -23.32
C ARG A 591 -6.95 13.38 -23.48
N ARG A 592 -8.09 12.85 -23.02
CA ARG A 592 -9.38 13.56 -23.05
C ARG A 592 -9.35 14.83 -22.20
N LEU A 593 -8.77 14.77 -21.01
CA LEU A 593 -8.59 15.94 -20.16
C LEU A 593 -7.71 16.99 -20.83
N VAL A 594 -6.58 16.56 -21.40
CA VAL A 594 -5.65 17.47 -22.10
C VAL A 594 -6.31 18.13 -23.31
N LEU A 595 -7.02 17.37 -24.14
CA LEU A 595 -7.78 17.91 -25.27
C LEU A 595 -8.82 18.95 -24.81
N LYS A 596 -9.52 18.67 -23.71
CA LYS A 596 -10.56 19.54 -23.15
C LYS A 596 -10.00 20.83 -22.55
N GLU A 597 -8.87 20.76 -21.83
CA GLU A 597 -8.34 21.88 -21.02
C GLU A 597 -7.21 22.66 -21.70
N PHE A 598 -6.42 22.03 -22.59
CA PHE A 598 -5.22 22.62 -23.20
C PHE A 598 -5.30 22.73 -24.73
N GLY A 599 -6.33 22.16 -25.37
CA GLY A 599 -6.57 22.24 -26.81
C GLY A 599 -5.99 21.06 -27.62
N GLU A 600 -6.25 21.06 -28.93
CA GLU A 600 -5.88 19.98 -29.84
C GLU A 600 -4.38 19.96 -30.14
N GLY A 601 -3.80 18.75 -30.20
CA GLY A 601 -2.41 18.48 -30.58
C GLY A 601 -1.44 18.39 -29.39
N ILE A 602 -1.76 18.98 -28.24
CA ILE A 602 -0.91 18.91 -27.05
C ILE A 602 -0.97 17.55 -26.34
N GLU A 603 -2.08 16.82 -26.48
CA GLU A 603 -2.22 15.46 -25.98
C GLU A 603 -1.19 14.52 -26.59
N HIS A 604 -0.72 14.77 -27.82
CA HIS A 604 0.35 13.99 -28.46
C HIS A 604 1.72 14.13 -27.77
N ALA A 605 1.90 15.14 -26.91
CA ALA A 605 3.10 15.27 -26.08
C ALA A 605 3.12 14.28 -24.90
N LEU A 606 2.00 13.59 -24.62
CA LEU A 606 1.91 12.51 -23.66
C LEU A 606 2.35 11.19 -24.30
N ILE A 607 3.39 10.59 -23.73
CA ILE A 607 3.90 9.26 -24.07
C ILE A 607 3.68 8.34 -22.89
N PHE A 608 3.35 7.07 -23.15
CA PHE A 608 3.03 6.10 -22.11
C PHE A 608 3.94 4.87 -22.23
N ALA A 609 4.50 4.42 -21.12
CA ALA A 609 5.23 3.17 -21.03
C ALA A 609 4.50 2.18 -20.13
N ASP A 610 4.42 0.93 -20.55
CA ASP A 610 3.84 -0.15 -19.75
C ASP A 610 4.72 -0.49 -18.54
N VAL A 611 4.19 -1.24 -17.58
CA VAL A 611 4.98 -1.82 -16.49
C VAL A 611 6.07 -2.72 -17.08
N ALA A 612 7.30 -2.55 -16.59
CA ALA A 612 8.44 -3.34 -17.03
C ALA A 612 9.09 -4.07 -15.86
N GLU A 613 9.75 -5.19 -16.18
CA GLU A 613 10.65 -5.88 -15.26
C GLU A 613 11.76 -4.92 -14.77
N ARG A 614 12.27 -5.15 -13.56
CA ARG A 614 13.20 -4.27 -12.84
C ARG A 614 14.39 -3.81 -13.69
N ASN A 615 15.04 -4.71 -14.42
CA ASN A 615 16.22 -4.39 -15.21
C ASN A 615 15.86 -3.51 -16.41
N THR A 616 14.77 -3.86 -17.09
CA THR A 616 14.23 -3.06 -18.20
C THR A 616 13.80 -1.67 -17.72
N HIS A 617 13.17 -1.59 -16.54
CA HIS A 617 12.78 -0.33 -15.91
C HIS A 617 13.99 0.58 -15.62
N LEU A 618 15.04 0.05 -14.97
CA LEU A 618 16.25 0.82 -14.70
C LEU A 618 16.96 1.28 -15.98
N ARG A 619 17.02 0.40 -17.00
CA ARG A 619 17.61 0.74 -18.30
C ARG A 619 16.86 1.86 -18.99
N ARG A 620 15.52 1.78 -19.06
CA ARG A 620 14.70 2.78 -19.75
C ARG A 620 14.64 4.11 -19.01
N LEU A 621 14.79 4.13 -17.67
CA LEU A 621 14.80 5.39 -16.91
C LEU A 621 15.88 6.34 -17.42
N GLY A 622 17.03 5.83 -17.86
CA GLY A 622 18.09 6.63 -18.47
C GLY A 622 17.70 7.37 -19.75
N CYS A 623 16.52 7.09 -20.34
CA CYS A 623 15.97 7.84 -21.47
C CYS A 623 15.27 9.15 -21.07
N ALA A 624 14.94 9.32 -19.78
CA ALA A 624 14.35 10.54 -19.25
C ALA A 624 15.42 11.60 -18.97
N ASP A 625 15.05 12.88 -19.07
CA ASP A 625 15.91 14.00 -18.70
C ASP A 625 15.67 14.44 -17.25
N VAL A 626 14.41 14.46 -16.79
CA VAL A 626 14.05 14.79 -15.40
C VAL A 626 12.87 13.95 -14.92
N PHE A 627 12.92 13.52 -13.66
CA PHE A 627 11.83 12.83 -12.99
C PHE A 627 10.93 13.83 -12.25
N LEU A 628 9.63 13.75 -12.47
CA LEU A 628 8.63 14.57 -11.79
C LEU A 628 8.11 13.81 -10.57
N ASP A 629 8.47 14.26 -9.37
CA ASP A 629 7.91 13.72 -8.13
C ASP A 629 6.44 14.12 -7.96
N THR A 630 5.66 13.25 -7.31
CA THR A 630 4.24 13.46 -7.02
C THR A 630 4.06 14.06 -5.62
N PRO A 631 3.62 15.32 -5.46
CA PRO A 631 3.70 16.00 -4.18
C PRO A 631 2.87 15.40 -3.04
N ALA A 632 1.66 14.89 -3.33
CA ALA A 632 0.81 14.30 -2.29
C ALA A 632 1.41 13.01 -1.70
N TYR A 633 2.11 12.23 -2.53
CA TYR A 633 2.83 11.02 -2.12
C TYR A 633 4.13 10.92 -2.93
N GLY A 634 5.24 11.26 -2.30
CA GLY A 634 6.54 11.36 -2.96
C GLY A 634 7.07 10.03 -3.48
N ALA A 635 8.05 10.12 -4.36
CA ALA A 635 8.75 9.00 -4.97
C ALA A 635 9.69 8.38 -3.94
N HIS A 636 9.47 7.08 -3.68
CA HIS A 636 10.26 6.29 -2.75
C HIS A 636 11.29 5.50 -3.55
N THR A 637 11.05 4.21 -3.80
CA THR A 637 11.90 3.35 -4.65
C THR A 637 12.20 3.96 -6.00
N LEU A 638 11.18 4.49 -6.69
CA LEU A 638 11.35 5.12 -8.01
C LEU A 638 12.19 6.40 -7.96
N GLY A 639 12.17 7.13 -6.84
CA GLY A 639 13.02 8.30 -6.65
C GLY A 639 14.48 7.88 -6.56
N VAL A 640 14.77 6.80 -5.81
CA VAL A 640 16.12 6.21 -5.75
C VAL A 640 16.54 5.65 -7.12
N ASP A 641 15.63 4.98 -7.83
CA ASP A 641 15.87 4.45 -9.17
C ASP A 641 16.27 5.56 -10.14
N ALA A 642 15.52 6.66 -10.16
CA ALA A 642 15.79 7.82 -11.00
C ALA A 642 17.15 8.45 -10.67
N LEU A 643 17.37 8.78 -9.38
CA LEU A 643 18.60 9.42 -8.93
C LEU A 643 19.83 8.55 -9.20
N TYR A 644 19.76 7.25 -8.93
CA TYR A 644 20.87 6.32 -9.24
C TYR A 644 21.04 6.13 -10.75
N SER A 645 19.97 6.18 -11.54
CA SER A 645 20.04 6.16 -13.01
C SER A 645 20.55 7.48 -13.62
N GLY A 646 20.80 8.50 -12.78
CA GLY A 646 21.37 9.79 -13.20
C GLY A 646 20.34 10.77 -13.73
N VAL A 647 19.07 10.51 -13.43
CA VAL A 647 17.93 11.37 -13.77
C VAL A 647 17.64 12.25 -12.55
N PRO A 648 17.86 13.57 -12.62
CA PRO A 648 17.49 14.48 -11.55
C PRO A 648 15.98 14.45 -11.30
N MET A 649 15.56 14.78 -10.09
CA MET A 649 14.15 14.75 -9.68
C MET A 649 13.72 16.10 -9.10
N ILE A 650 12.52 16.59 -9.43
CA ILE A 650 11.92 17.79 -8.83
C ILE A 650 10.92 17.37 -7.78
N SER A 651 10.98 17.93 -6.56
CA SER A 651 10.09 17.58 -5.45
C SER A 651 9.65 18.82 -4.66
N LEU A 652 8.49 18.76 -3.99
CA LEU A 652 8.04 19.84 -3.09
C LEU A 652 8.71 19.73 -1.71
N SER A 653 8.94 20.88 -1.09
CA SER A 653 9.23 20.96 0.35
C SER A 653 7.95 20.78 1.17
N GLN A 654 8.12 20.58 2.48
CA GLN A 654 6.99 20.60 3.41
C GLN A 654 6.38 22.01 3.45
N ASN A 655 5.07 22.09 3.34
CA ASN A 655 4.32 23.31 3.53
C ASN A 655 3.43 23.19 4.77
N ASN A 656 3.79 23.89 5.85
CA ASN A 656 3.08 23.89 7.14
C ASN A 656 1.94 24.91 7.21
N LYS A 657 1.46 25.43 6.07
CA LYS A 657 0.25 26.26 6.08
C LYS A 657 -0.93 25.36 6.43
N ASN A 658 -1.66 25.75 7.48
CA ASN A 658 -2.72 24.98 8.11
C ASN A 658 -3.70 24.42 7.07
N PRO A 659 -3.85 23.09 6.89
CA PRO A 659 -4.72 22.51 5.87
C PRO A 659 -6.19 22.92 6.01
N ASP A 660 -6.61 23.28 7.23
CA ASP A 660 -7.96 23.79 7.52
C ASP A 660 -8.31 25.12 6.82
N VAL A 661 -7.31 25.87 6.35
CA VAL A 661 -7.54 27.20 5.77
C VAL A 661 -7.93 27.15 4.29
N GLU A 662 -7.73 26.02 3.58
CA GLU A 662 -8.07 25.90 2.15
C GLU A 662 -9.07 24.77 1.82
N TYR A 663 -9.53 24.01 2.81
CA TYR A 663 -10.63 23.04 2.66
C TYR A 663 -11.97 23.51 3.26
N SER A 664 -12.07 24.78 3.68
CA SER A 664 -13.29 25.33 4.26
C SER A 664 -14.26 25.84 3.18
N ASP A 665 -15.52 25.41 3.27
CA ASP A 665 -16.68 25.73 2.39
C ASP A 665 -17.06 27.24 2.33
N LYS A 666 -16.19 28.19 2.73
CA LYS A 666 -16.59 29.59 2.95
C LYS A 666 -16.53 30.53 1.74
N ASP A 667 -16.05 30.09 0.58
CA ASP A 667 -15.97 30.95 -0.62
C ASP A 667 -16.80 30.41 -1.82
N VAL A 668 -17.94 29.75 -1.57
CA VAL A 668 -18.80 29.17 -2.62
C VAL A 668 -19.54 30.20 -3.50
N GLU A 669 -19.30 31.51 -3.37
CA GLU A 669 -19.95 32.53 -4.23
C GLU A 669 -19.11 33.09 -5.39
N THR A 670 -17.89 32.60 -5.67
CA THR A 670 -17.06 33.13 -6.78
C THR A 670 -16.56 32.11 -7.81
N LYS A 671 -17.41 31.89 -8.84
CA LYS A 671 -17.10 31.56 -10.26
C LYS A 671 -15.83 30.74 -10.59
N LYS A 672 -16.05 29.48 -11.05
CA LYS A 672 -15.34 28.69 -12.09
C LYS A 672 -13.80 28.57 -12.11
N THR A 673 -13.05 29.33 -11.32
CA THR A 673 -11.58 29.39 -11.32
C THR A 673 -10.95 28.76 -10.07
N GLU A 674 -11.75 28.49 -9.03
CA GLU A 674 -11.26 27.94 -7.76
C GLU A 674 -11.05 26.41 -7.75
N THR A 675 -11.67 25.66 -8.68
CA THR A 675 -11.42 24.21 -8.82
C THR A 675 -10.02 23.87 -9.33
N GLU A 676 -9.28 24.85 -9.85
CA GLU A 676 -7.95 24.63 -10.45
C GLU A 676 -6.78 24.79 -9.46
N ASN A 677 -7.00 25.41 -8.30
CA ASN A 677 -5.95 25.78 -7.33
C ASN A 677 -6.23 25.23 -5.91
N ARG A 678 -6.70 23.99 -5.78
CA ARG A 678 -6.74 23.36 -4.45
C ARG A 678 -5.32 23.03 -3.98
N PHE A 679 -5.04 23.39 -2.73
CA PHE A 679 -3.80 23.11 -2.01
C PHE A 679 -3.46 21.61 -2.01
N ILE A 680 -2.18 21.29 -2.19
CA ILE A 680 -1.68 19.92 -2.07
C ILE A 680 -0.96 19.79 -0.72
N PRO A 681 -1.52 19.05 0.25
CA PRO A 681 -0.88 18.87 1.54
C PRO A 681 0.41 18.06 1.39
N THR A 682 1.48 18.56 2.02
CA THR A 682 2.83 17.97 2.05
C THR A 682 3.32 17.79 3.50
N ASP A 683 2.38 17.76 4.45
CA ASP A 683 2.61 17.54 5.88
C ASP A 683 2.88 16.07 6.21
N LYS A 684 2.35 15.14 5.41
CA LYS A 684 2.56 13.70 5.56
C LYS A 684 4.00 13.30 5.19
N LEU A 685 4.58 12.41 5.99
CA LEU A 685 5.89 11.79 5.73
C LEU A 685 6.02 11.25 4.31
N ALA A 686 5.00 10.54 3.82
CA ALA A 686 5.01 9.96 2.48
C ALA A 686 5.26 11.00 1.37
N SER A 687 4.81 12.24 1.56
CA SER A 687 5.02 13.40 0.66
C SER A 687 6.47 13.90 0.68
N MET A 688 7.20 13.68 1.78
CA MET A 688 8.52 14.26 2.05
C MET A 688 9.71 13.39 1.66
N VAL A 689 9.47 12.14 1.27
CA VAL A 689 10.56 11.21 0.94
C VAL A 689 11.39 11.70 -0.24
N GLY A 690 10.76 12.17 -1.33
CA GLY A 690 11.47 12.63 -2.52
C GLY A 690 12.46 13.77 -2.21
N SER A 691 12.04 14.74 -1.39
CA SER A 691 12.92 15.83 -0.96
C SER A 691 14.00 15.36 0.04
N SER A 692 13.74 14.36 0.89
CA SER A 692 14.79 13.72 1.72
C SER A 692 15.87 13.07 0.85
N LEU A 693 15.47 12.34 -0.20
CA LEU A 693 16.40 11.73 -1.15
C LEU A 693 17.27 12.79 -1.84
N LEU A 694 16.67 13.89 -2.32
CA LEU A 694 17.40 14.99 -2.96
C LEU A 694 18.42 15.66 -2.04
N ARG A 695 18.10 15.82 -0.76
CA ARG A 695 19.05 16.33 0.24
C ARG A 695 20.22 15.39 0.42
N ALA A 696 19.95 14.09 0.50
CA ALA A 696 20.97 13.07 0.69
C ALA A 696 21.97 13.02 -0.49
N VAL A 697 21.54 13.32 -1.72
CA VAL A 697 22.43 13.43 -2.90
C VAL A 697 22.92 14.85 -3.20
N SER A 698 22.72 15.82 -2.30
CA SER A 698 23.14 17.22 -2.45
C SER A 698 22.52 17.98 -3.66
N CYS A 699 21.30 17.63 -4.04
CA CYS A 699 20.52 18.25 -5.12
C CYS A 699 19.35 19.11 -4.58
N LYS A 700 19.63 19.95 -3.58
CA LYS A 700 18.62 20.80 -2.90
C LYS A 700 17.95 21.81 -3.85
N ASP A 701 18.64 22.18 -4.93
CA ASP A 701 18.18 23.14 -5.95
C ASP A 701 16.90 22.68 -6.68
N LEU A 702 16.53 21.40 -6.54
CA LEU A 702 15.34 20.80 -7.12
C LEU A 702 14.21 20.58 -6.10
N ILE A 703 14.38 21.09 -4.88
CA ILE A 703 13.34 21.12 -3.85
C ILE A 703 12.72 22.51 -3.89
N VAL A 704 11.42 22.58 -4.13
CA VAL A 704 10.68 23.84 -4.32
C VAL A 704 9.51 23.98 -3.35
N ASP A 705 9.13 25.21 -3.01
CA ASP A 705 8.19 25.47 -1.90
C ASP A 705 6.71 25.39 -2.29
N ASN A 706 6.39 25.41 -3.59
CA ASN A 706 5.02 25.41 -4.10
C ASN A 706 4.95 24.99 -5.56
N MET A 707 3.74 24.75 -6.07
CA MET A 707 3.51 24.30 -7.45
C MET A 707 3.92 25.30 -8.51
N GLN A 708 3.85 26.62 -8.26
CA GLN A 708 4.32 27.61 -9.22
C GLN A 708 5.84 27.51 -9.41
N ALA A 709 6.59 27.40 -8.31
CA ALA A 709 8.04 27.17 -8.35
C ALA A 709 8.37 25.80 -8.98
N TYR A 710 7.54 24.78 -8.78
CA TYR A 710 7.66 23.48 -9.45
C TYR A 710 7.57 23.66 -10.99
N GLU A 711 6.56 24.38 -11.47
CA GLU A 711 6.40 24.67 -12.91
C GLU A 711 7.60 25.45 -13.48
N ASP A 712 8.10 26.43 -12.72
CA ASP A 712 9.22 27.27 -13.14
C ASP A 712 10.53 26.47 -13.19
N ILE A 713 10.77 25.54 -12.26
CA ILE A 713 11.90 24.62 -12.32
C ILE A 713 11.75 23.63 -13.47
N MET A 714 10.55 23.09 -13.74
CA MET A 714 10.31 22.27 -14.94
C MET A 714 10.72 23.03 -16.21
N LEU A 715 10.19 24.24 -16.40
CA LEU A 715 10.54 25.10 -17.53
C LEU A 715 12.05 25.34 -17.62
N LYS A 716 12.69 25.64 -16.50
CA LYS A 716 14.13 25.91 -16.44
C LYS A 716 14.95 24.68 -16.85
N CYS A 717 14.58 23.47 -16.41
CA CYS A 717 15.26 22.24 -16.80
C CYS A 717 15.30 22.05 -18.32
N ALA A 718 14.21 22.38 -19.03
CA ALA A 718 14.12 22.22 -20.49
C ALA A 718 14.75 23.37 -21.29
N THR A 719 14.99 24.54 -20.69
CA THR A 719 15.39 25.76 -21.41
C THR A 719 16.79 26.28 -21.05
N ASP A 720 17.31 25.93 -19.86
CA ASP A 720 18.65 26.31 -19.39
C ASP A 720 19.55 25.07 -19.28
N GLY A 721 20.08 24.64 -20.43
CA GLY A 721 20.93 23.44 -20.52
C GLY A 721 22.21 23.54 -19.68
N HIS A 722 22.83 24.72 -19.58
CA HIS A 722 24.05 24.89 -18.80
C HIS A 722 23.80 24.68 -17.30
N TRP A 723 22.73 25.28 -16.76
CA TRP A 723 22.35 25.07 -15.37
C TRP A 723 21.96 23.61 -15.12
N PHE A 724 21.18 23.01 -16.02
CA PHE A 724 20.71 21.64 -15.84
C PHE A 724 21.84 20.60 -15.95
N ASP A 725 22.81 20.82 -16.84
CA ASP A 725 24.01 19.98 -16.97
C ASP A 725 24.86 19.99 -15.69
N ALA A 726 24.99 21.14 -15.03
CA ALA A 726 25.68 21.22 -13.74
C ALA A 726 25.00 20.35 -12.66
N ILE A 727 23.67 20.25 -12.68
CA ILE A 727 22.90 19.38 -11.78
C ILE A 727 23.11 17.91 -12.14
N ARG A 728 23.00 17.55 -13.41
CA ARG A 728 23.22 16.16 -13.88
C ARG A 728 24.62 15.66 -13.52
N ASN A 729 25.64 16.50 -13.75
CA ASN A 729 27.02 16.17 -13.40
C ASN A 729 27.22 15.99 -11.89
N ARG A 730 26.56 16.82 -11.07
CA ARG A 730 26.59 16.67 -9.60
C ARG A 730 25.99 15.33 -9.17
N LEU A 731 24.84 14.95 -9.75
CA LEU A 731 24.17 13.69 -9.41
C LEU A 731 25.03 12.46 -9.77
N VAL A 732 25.75 12.49 -10.90
CA VAL A 732 26.69 11.42 -11.28
C VAL A 732 27.78 11.25 -10.21
N TYR A 733 28.35 12.35 -9.72
CA TYR A 733 29.36 12.31 -8.65
C TYR A 733 28.76 11.81 -7.31
N SER A 734 27.53 12.20 -7.00
CA SER A 734 26.84 11.76 -5.77
C SER A 734 26.65 10.25 -5.67
N ARG A 735 26.65 9.49 -6.79
CA ARG A 735 26.53 8.02 -6.75
C ARG A 735 27.60 7.34 -5.91
N SER A 736 28.84 7.85 -5.90
CA SER A 736 29.93 7.23 -5.13
C SER A 736 30.04 7.79 -3.72
N GLU A 737 29.82 9.10 -3.55
CA GLU A 737 30.14 9.83 -2.31
C GLU A 737 28.94 10.12 -1.40
N SER A 738 27.71 10.10 -1.92
CA SER A 738 26.55 10.50 -1.12
C SER A 738 26.17 9.46 -0.07
N PRO A 739 25.67 9.88 1.10
CA PRO A 739 25.15 8.97 2.12
C PRO A 739 23.95 8.15 1.64
N LEU A 740 23.21 8.59 0.61
CA LEU A 740 22.05 7.83 0.10
C LEU A 740 22.44 6.46 -0.45
N PHE A 741 23.60 6.36 -1.10
CA PHE A 741 24.06 5.13 -1.74
C PHE A 741 25.14 4.38 -0.95
N ASP A 742 25.42 4.83 0.27
CA ASP A 742 26.35 4.18 1.19
C ASP A 742 25.60 3.29 2.19
N THR A 743 25.24 2.08 1.73
CA THR A 743 24.53 1.09 2.53
C THR A 743 25.30 0.68 3.79
N HIS A 744 26.63 0.67 3.74
CA HIS A 744 27.46 0.28 4.88
C HIS A 744 27.43 1.36 5.98
N ARG A 745 27.60 2.64 5.61
CA ARG A 745 27.43 3.75 6.55
C ARG A 745 26.03 3.77 7.13
N TRP A 746 25.01 3.55 6.30
CA TRP A 746 23.64 3.49 6.76
C TRP A 746 23.42 2.37 7.78
N CYS A 747 23.93 1.17 7.51
CA CYS A 747 23.84 0.02 8.41
C CYS A 747 24.56 0.28 9.75
N PHE A 748 25.74 0.90 9.72
CA PHE A 748 26.44 1.29 10.94
C PHE A 748 25.64 2.28 11.81
N ASN A 749 24.93 3.23 11.19
CA ASN A 749 24.03 4.13 11.91
C ASN A 749 22.82 3.37 12.49
N LEU A 750 22.29 2.38 11.77
CA LEU A 750 21.21 1.52 12.25
C LEU A 750 21.66 0.69 13.46
N GLU A 751 22.86 0.11 13.41
CA GLU A 751 23.47 -0.60 14.53
C GLU A 751 23.63 0.29 15.77
N THR A 752 24.07 1.54 15.57
CA THR A 752 24.17 2.53 16.64
C THR A 752 22.80 2.80 17.26
N ALA A 753 21.75 2.89 16.44
CA ALA A 753 20.39 3.02 16.92
C ALA A 753 19.94 1.82 17.75
N PHE A 754 20.18 0.60 17.27
CA PHE A 754 19.82 -0.63 17.97
C PHE A 754 20.50 -0.78 19.33
N LEU A 755 21.78 -0.47 19.41
CA LEU A 755 22.50 -0.46 20.69
C LEU A 755 21.87 0.55 21.66
N LYS A 756 21.55 1.75 21.17
CA LYS A 756 20.91 2.78 22.00
C LYS A 756 19.51 2.37 22.47
N MET A 757 18.69 1.79 21.60
CA MET A 757 17.36 1.29 21.96
C MET A 757 17.43 0.26 23.07
N ARG A 758 18.42 -0.64 23.03
CA ARG A 758 18.64 -1.67 24.06
C ARG A 758 19.04 -1.12 25.43
N GLU A 759 19.69 0.04 25.46
CA GLU A 759 20.09 0.72 26.71
C GLU A 759 18.94 1.49 27.38
N ILE A 760 17.92 1.86 26.62
CA ILE A 760 16.81 2.68 27.08
C ILE A 760 15.76 1.79 27.73
N ASP A 761 15.35 2.14 28.95
CA ASP A 761 14.21 1.51 29.61
C ASP A 761 12.92 1.84 28.86
N LEU A 762 12.11 0.80 28.56
CA LEU A 762 10.85 0.95 27.86
C LEU A 762 9.80 1.75 28.67
N ASP A 763 9.94 1.78 30.00
CA ASP A 763 9.09 2.60 30.87
C ASP A 763 9.51 4.08 30.89
N GLU A 764 10.70 4.42 30.37
CA GLU A 764 11.24 5.78 30.31
C GLU A 764 11.58 6.26 28.89
N MET A 765 10.85 5.75 27.90
CA MET A 765 11.10 6.00 26.48
C MET A 765 11.16 7.51 26.12
N PRO A 766 12.18 7.95 25.37
CA PRO A 766 12.22 9.32 24.88
C PRO A 766 11.22 9.52 23.73
N ASP A 767 10.86 10.77 23.45
CA ASP A 767 10.09 11.09 22.25
C ASP A 767 10.91 10.85 20.99
N ILE A 768 12.19 11.23 21.02
CA ILE A 768 13.08 11.20 19.87
C ILE A 768 14.47 10.70 20.29
N VAL A 769 15.01 9.73 19.54
CA VAL A 769 16.41 9.32 19.56
C VAL A 769 17.09 9.86 18.31
N VAL A 770 18.13 10.68 18.45
CA VAL A 770 18.90 11.22 17.32
C VAL A 770 20.21 10.46 17.19
N ILE A 771 20.51 9.91 16.02
CA ILE A 771 21.78 9.26 15.74
C ILE A 771 22.78 10.32 15.26
N ASP A 772 23.91 10.45 15.95
CA ASP A 772 24.93 11.45 15.64
C ASP A 772 25.75 11.11 14.37
N GLU A 773 26.27 12.15 13.71
CA GLU A 773 26.80 12.12 12.34
C GLU A 773 28.22 11.59 12.15
#